data_AF-K7KDV7-F1
#
_entry.id   AF-K7KDV7-F1
#
_cell.length_a   1.000
_cell.length_b   1.000
_cell.length_c   1.000
_cell.angle_alpha   90.00
_cell.angle_beta   90.00
_cell.angle_gamma   90.00
#
_symmetry.space_group_name_H-M   'P 1'
#
loop_
_entity.id
_entity.type
_entity.pdbx_description
1 polymer ?
#
loop_
_entity_poly.entity_id
_entity_poly.type
_entity_poly.pdbx_seq_one_letter_code
_entity_poly.pdbx_strand_id
1 'polypeptide(L)'
;MELESSSSSFSKPKSQWTYDVFINFRGEDTRRSFVCHLNCALSKAGVKTFLDEENLHKGMKLDELMTAIEGSQIAIVVFSKSYTESTWCLRELEKVIECNETYGQSVLPVFYNIDPSVVRHRDEKHDFGKVLKSTAEKNYSGEHLENALSRWSRALSEASKFSGWDASKFRNDAELVEKIVEDVLTKIEYDVLSITKFPVGLKSRVQKVIGFIENQSTRACIIVIWGMGGSGKTTAAKAIYNEINCRFGHKSFIEDIREVCSQTESKGLVSLQEKLLSDILKTNHQIQNVGMGTIMIEKRLSGKRVLIVLDDVNEIGQVEGLCGNCEWFGPGTVIIITTRDVGLLNTLKVDCVYEMEQMNENESLELFSWHAFDEAKPRKDFNELARSVVVYCGGLPLALRVLGSYLNNRRKNLWESVLSKLEMIPNGEVQKKLRISFDGLSDYMEKDIFLDVCCFFIGKDRAYVTDVLNGRKLHAKTVITDLIGRSLIRVEKNNKLGMHPLLQEMGREIIREKLWKEPGKRSRLWFHEDVLDVLTKNTGTEAIEGLALKSHLTSRACFKTCAFEKMKNLRLLQLDHAQLAGNYCYLSKQLKWICWQGFRSKYIPNNLYLEDVIAFDLKHSHLQLLWEEPQVLQWLKIFNVRLLWKNPKVLWNLKILNLSHSKDLTETPDFSTLPSLEKLILKDCPSLCKGMATSESCDVFLPGDNYPDWLAYMDEGYSVYFTVPDYCGMKGMTLCVVYISTPEIMATESLVSVLIVNYTKCTIQIHKRDTVISFNDVDWQGIISHLGPGDKVEIFVIFGNGLVIKKTSVYLMCDESINRETEPSLEPKKEIKNYAFVIFVNKILIVVAFGLFLFLFIYRSVVFPRREEL
;
A
#
# COMPACT_ATOMS: atom_id res chain seq x y z
N MET A 1 35.31 21.76 -10.32
CA MET A 1 34.01 21.54 -10.99
C MET A 1 33.00 21.26 -9.91
N GLU A 2 32.49 22.34 -9.31
CA GLU A 2 31.37 22.31 -8.37
C GLU A 2 30.09 22.38 -9.19
N LEU A 3 29.22 21.37 -9.04
CA LEU A 3 27.86 21.40 -9.58
C LEU A 3 26.96 21.94 -8.46
N GLU A 4 26.64 23.24 -8.55
CA GLU A 4 25.65 23.89 -7.70
C GLU A 4 24.26 23.29 -7.97
N SER A 5 23.69 22.64 -6.95
CA SER A 5 22.30 22.19 -6.94
C SER A 5 21.40 23.39 -6.63
N SER A 6 20.64 23.85 -7.63
CA SER A 6 19.67 24.95 -7.53
C SER A 6 18.51 24.58 -6.60
N SER A 7 18.48 25.20 -5.42
CA SER A 7 17.35 25.14 -4.49
C SER A 7 16.26 26.15 -4.93
N SER A 8 15.24 25.70 -5.66
CA SER A 8 14.06 26.52 -5.95
C SER A 8 13.04 26.39 -4.81
N SER A 9 12.99 27.39 -3.93
CA SER A 9 11.97 27.49 -2.89
C SER A 9 10.58 27.65 -3.52
N PHE A 10 9.61 26.86 -3.06
CA PHE A 10 8.20 27.25 -3.19
C PHE A 10 8.01 28.49 -2.31
N SER A 11 8.14 29.67 -2.92
CA SER A 11 7.46 30.84 -2.38
C SER A 11 5.99 30.47 -2.15
N LYS A 12 5.32 31.11 -1.17
CA LYS A 12 3.85 31.33 -1.22
C LYS A 12 3.44 31.44 -2.68
N PRO A 13 2.32 30.86 -3.17
CA PRO A 13 1.93 31.10 -4.56
C PRO A 13 1.96 32.62 -4.74
N LYS A 14 3.02 33.11 -5.39
CA LYS A 14 3.03 34.46 -5.91
C LYS A 14 1.87 34.34 -6.83
N SER A 15 0.82 35.13 -6.57
CA SER A 15 -0.26 35.28 -7.54
C SER A 15 0.43 35.33 -8.90
N GLN A 16 0.17 34.33 -9.74
CA GLN A 16 0.85 34.22 -11.04
C GLN A 16 0.63 35.52 -11.84
N TRP A 17 -0.42 36.23 -11.45
CA TRP A 17 -0.86 37.55 -11.84
C TRP A 17 -0.36 38.62 -10.85
N THR A 18 0.32 39.62 -11.39
CA THR A 18 0.71 40.85 -10.67
C THR A 18 -0.52 41.72 -10.37
N TYR A 19 -1.56 41.62 -11.19
CA TYR A 19 -2.83 42.34 -11.07
C TYR A 19 -4.01 41.37 -11.29
N ASP A 20 -5.13 41.63 -10.64
CA ASP A 20 -6.35 40.83 -10.84
C ASP A 20 -7.05 41.23 -12.15
N VAL A 21 -7.05 42.53 -12.48
CA VAL A 21 -7.72 43.07 -13.67
C VAL A 21 -6.85 44.09 -14.40
N PHE A 22 -6.70 43.94 -15.70
CA PHE A 22 -6.24 44.97 -16.64
C PHE A 22 -7.44 45.64 -17.30
N ILE A 23 -7.48 46.97 -17.37
CA ILE A 23 -8.54 47.70 -18.08
C ILE A 23 -7.95 48.36 -19.31
N ASN A 24 -8.38 47.90 -20.48
CA ASN A 24 -8.05 48.46 -21.78
C ASN A 24 -9.20 49.37 -22.25
N PHE A 25 -8.90 50.64 -22.52
CA PHE A 25 -9.92 51.65 -22.84
C PHE A 25 -9.30 52.83 -23.60
N ARG A 26 -10.15 53.62 -24.26
CA ARG A 26 -9.74 54.92 -24.81
C ARG A 26 -9.83 55.99 -23.73
N GLY A 27 -8.68 56.54 -23.38
CA GLY A 27 -8.51 57.57 -22.35
C GLY A 27 -9.42 58.78 -22.52
N GLU A 28 -9.38 59.40 -23.70
CA GLU A 28 -10.16 60.59 -24.04
C GLU A 28 -11.68 60.40 -23.89
N ASP A 29 -12.19 59.18 -24.11
CA ASP A 29 -13.62 58.92 -24.16
C ASP A 29 -14.21 58.57 -22.79
N THR A 30 -13.51 57.72 -22.05
CA THR A 30 -14.12 56.98 -20.93
C THR A 30 -13.38 57.13 -19.60
N ARG A 31 -12.17 57.74 -19.56
CA ARG A 31 -11.33 57.81 -18.36
C ARG A 31 -12.03 58.51 -17.19
N ARG A 32 -12.58 59.71 -17.44
CA ARG A 32 -13.20 60.57 -16.40
C ARG A 32 -14.69 60.29 -16.18
N SER A 33 -15.25 59.32 -16.91
CA SER A 33 -16.66 58.93 -16.82
C SER A 33 -16.77 57.49 -16.35
N PHE A 34 -17.04 56.55 -17.24
CA PHE A 34 -17.31 55.16 -16.92
C PHE A 34 -16.12 54.44 -16.25
N VAL A 35 -14.91 54.59 -16.80
CA VAL A 35 -13.73 53.82 -16.37
C VAL A 35 -13.26 54.22 -14.96
N CYS A 36 -13.32 55.51 -14.58
CA CYS A 36 -12.98 55.90 -13.20
C CYS A 36 -13.96 55.34 -12.18
N HIS A 37 -15.26 55.27 -12.52
CA HIS A 37 -16.26 54.67 -11.65
C HIS A 37 -16.07 53.15 -11.52
N LEU A 38 -15.80 52.47 -12.65
CA LEU A 38 -15.48 51.04 -12.67
C LEU A 38 -14.23 50.73 -11.84
N ASN A 39 -13.14 51.48 -12.05
CA ASN A 39 -11.90 51.28 -11.31
C ASN A 39 -12.06 51.54 -9.81
N CYS A 40 -12.83 52.58 -9.44
CA CYS A 40 -13.13 52.88 -8.04
C CYS A 40 -13.97 51.76 -7.40
N ALA A 41 -14.97 51.23 -8.11
CA ALA A 41 -15.81 50.15 -7.61
C ALA A 41 -15.03 48.84 -7.44
N LEU A 42 -14.20 48.48 -8.42
CA LEU A 42 -13.27 47.33 -8.33
C LEU A 42 -12.30 47.49 -7.16
N SER A 43 -11.69 48.67 -6.99
CA SER A 43 -10.79 48.96 -5.87
C SER A 43 -11.50 48.85 -4.52
N LYS A 44 -12.73 49.36 -4.40
CA LYS A 44 -13.56 49.24 -3.19
C LYS A 44 -13.93 47.78 -2.88
N ALA A 45 -14.06 46.95 -3.91
CA ALA A 45 -14.30 45.52 -3.80
C ALA A 45 -13.02 44.70 -3.49
N GLY A 46 -11.86 45.35 -3.32
CA GLY A 46 -10.59 44.70 -3.01
C GLY A 46 -9.88 44.09 -4.23
N VAL A 47 -10.33 44.40 -5.44
CA VAL A 47 -9.71 43.92 -6.70
C VAL A 47 -8.51 44.79 -7.06
N LYS A 48 -7.35 44.17 -7.29
CA LYS A 48 -6.14 44.87 -7.70
C LYS A 48 -6.15 45.14 -9.20
N THR A 49 -6.51 46.35 -9.60
CA THR A 49 -6.58 46.77 -10.99
C THR A 49 -5.28 47.40 -11.48
N PHE A 50 -4.97 47.25 -12.77
CA PHE A 50 -4.00 48.05 -13.50
C PHE A 50 -4.73 48.94 -14.50
N LEU A 51 -4.39 50.23 -14.49
CA LEU A 51 -5.02 51.25 -15.32
C LEU A 51 -3.94 52.17 -15.88
N ASP A 52 -3.93 52.36 -17.20
CA ASP A 52 -2.95 53.20 -17.87
C ASP A 52 -3.20 54.69 -17.56
N GLU A 53 -2.29 55.34 -16.84
CA GLU A 53 -2.37 56.78 -16.52
C GLU A 53 -1.81 57.62 -17.67
N GLU A 54 -2.61 58.60 -18.13
CA GLU A 54 -2.26 59.49 -19.26
C GLU A 54 -1.03 60.37 -18.98
N ASN A 55 -0.56 60.43 -17.73
CA ASN A 55 0.68 61.12 -17.36
C ASN A 55 1.90 60.18 -17.42
N LEU A 56 2.08 59.51 -18.57
CA LEU A 56 3.32 58.86 -19.02
C LEU A 56 4.48 59.87 -19.25
N HIS A 57 4.58 60.92 -18.43
CA HIS A 57 5.73 61.80 -18.40
C HIS A 57 6.85 61.15 -17.58
N LYS A 58 7.79 60.54 -18.32
CA LYS A 58 9.12 60.03 -17.91
C LYS A 58 9.10 58.73 -17.08
N GLY A 59 9.07 57.58 -17.75
CA GLY A 59 9.86 56.45 -17.25
C GLY A 59 9.41 55.02 -17.54
N MET A 60 8.13 54.74 -17.77
CA MET A 60 7.70 53.35 -18.00
C MET A 60 7.97 52.93 -19.45
N LYS A 61 8.69 51.82 -19.62
CA LYS A 61 8.98 51.22 -20.94
C LYS A 61 7.73 50.48 -21.44
N LEU A 62 7.51 50.45 -22.75
CA LEU A 62 6.48 49.63 -23.40
C LEU A 62 6.47 48.18 -22.87
N ASP A 63 7.66 47.66 -22.52
CA ASP A 63 7.85 46.34 -21.93
C ASP A 63 7.13 46.16 -20.60
N GLU A 64 7.04 47.19 -19.75
CA GLU A 64 6.37 47.13 -18.45
C GLU A 64 4.86 47.01 -18.59
N LEU A 65 4.27 47.71 -19.56
CA LEU A 65 2.84 47.59 -19.90
C LEU A 65 2.52 46.19 -20.45
N MET A 66 3.35 45.69 -21.38
CA MET A 66 3.17 44.33 -21.91
C MET A 66 3.28 43.29 -20.80
N THR A 67 4.22 43.47 -19.88
CA THR A 67 4.36 42.62 -18.68
C THR A 67 3.14 42.73 -17.75
N ALA A 68 2.52 43.92 -17.63
CA ALA A 68 1.31 44.11 -16.82
C ALA A 68 0.09 43.44 -17.45
N ILE A 69 -0.03 43.42 -18.79
CA ILE A 69 -1.07 42.69 -19.51
C ILE A 69 -0.88 41.19 -19.32
N GLU A 70 0.34 40.68 -19.53
CA GLU A 70 0.68 39.27 -19.29
C GLU A 70 0.48 38.88 -17.82
N GLY A 71 0.72 39.82 -16.90
CA GLY A 71 0.57 39.66 -15.47
C GLY A 71 -0.83 39.92 -14.94
N SER A 72 -1.87 40.00 -15.77
CA SER A 72 -3.25 40.23 -15.33
C SER A 72 -4.14 39.00 -15.53
N GLN A 73 -4.99 38.66 -14.55
CA GLN A 73 -5.89 37.49 -14.65
C GLN A 73 -7.08 37.73 -15.60
N ILE A 74 -7.66 38.93 -15.53
CA ILE A 74 -8.82 39.35 -16.33
C ILE A 74 -8.45 40.61 -17.11
N ALA A 75 -8.83 40.69 -18.38
CA ALA A 75 -8.72 41.90 -19.19
C ALA A 75 -10.13 42.43 -19.52
N ILE A 76 -10.48 43.60 -18.99
CA ILE A 76 -11.72 44.31 -19.35
C ILE A 76 -11.41 45.23 -20.53
N VAL A 77 -12.10 45.01 -21.65
CA VAL A 77 -11.91 45.79 -22.89
C VAL A 77 -13.12 46.70 -23.09
N VAL A 78 -12.95 48.00 -22.89
CA VAL A 78 -14.02 48.99 -23.03
C VAL A 78 -14.00 49.60 -24.44
N PHE A 79 -14.92 49.14 -25.28
CA PHE A 79 -15.12 49.68 -26.63
C PHE A 79 -15.95 50.96 -26.59
N SER A 80 -15.39 52.05 -27.12
CA SER A 80 -16.03 53.36 -27.34
C SER A 80 -16.03 53.72 -28.82
N LYS A 81 -16.76 54.77 -29.23
CA LYS A 81 -16.88 55.17 -30.65
C LYS A 81 -15.53 55.50 -31.32
N SER A 82 -14.62 56.14 -30.60
CA SER A 82 -13.29 56.57 -31.06
C SER A 82 -12.17 55.60 -30.65
N TYR A 83 -12.49 54.40 -30.17
CA TYR A 83 -11.51 53.43 -29.68
C TYR A 83 -10.41 53.12 -30.72
N THR A 84 -10.78 52.94 -32.00
CA THR A 84 -9.87 52.63 -33.12
C THR A 84 -9.01 53.80 -33.58
N GLU A 85 -9.17 55.01 -33.02
CA GLU A 85 -8.29 56.16 -33.28
C GLU A 85 -6.93 56.00 -32.56
N SER A 86 -6.89 55.13 -31.54
CA SER A 86 -5.71 54.90 -30.70
C SER A 86 -4.91 53.69 -31.18
N THR A 87 -3.72 53.92 -31.73
CA THR A 87 -2.78 52.81 -31.98
C THR A 87 -2.37 52.10 -30.70
N TRP A 88 -2.39 52.79 -29.56
CA TRP A 88 -2.03 52.23 -28.27
C TRP A 88 -3.06 51.19 -27.79
N CYS A 89 -4.34 51.56 -27.78
CA CYS A 89 -5.43 50.65 -27.39
C CYS A 89 -5.46 49.40 -28.28
N LEU A 90 -5.19 49.55 -29.58
CA LEU A 90 -5.14 48.44 -30.54
C LEU A 90 -3.96 47.48 -30.30
N ARG A 91 -2.79 48.00 -29.91
CA ARG A 91 -1.63 47.16 -29.54
C ARG A 91 -1.85 46.43 -28.22
N GLU A 92 -2.44 47.09 -27.23
CA GLU A 92 -2.84 46.45 -25.98
C GLU A 92 -3.86 45.34 -26.22
N LEU A 93 -4.86 45.59 -27.08
CA LEU A 93 -5.87 44.59 -27.44
C LEU A 93 -5.26 43.39 -28.17
N GLU A 94 -4.32 43.64 -29.09
CA GLU A 94 -3.55 42.57 -29.75
C GLU A 94 -2.86 41.68 -28.71
N LYS A 95 -2.21 42.29 -27.71
CA LYS A 95 -1.53 41.56 -26.64
C LYS A 95 -2.51 40.83 -25.71
N VAL A 96 -3.65 41.42 -25.37
CA VAL A 96 -4.70 40.77 -24.57
C VAL A 96 -5.20 39.50 -25.25
N ILE A 97 -5.45 39.55 -26.56
CA ILE A 97 -5.90 38.37 -27.32
C ILE A 97 -4.80 37.31 -27.40
N GLU A 98 -3.54 37.71 -27.61
CA GLU A 98 -2.39 36.80 -27.53
C GLU A 98 -2.29 36.12 -26.14
N CYS A 99 -2.50 36.88 -25.05
CA CYS A 99 -2.45 36.37 -23.68
C CYS A 99 -3.64 35.45 -23.37
N ASN A 100 -4.82 35.74 -23.91
CA ASN A 100 -5.97 34.83 -23.82
C ASN A 100 -5.68 33.50 -24.55
N GLU A 101 -5.10 33.55 -25.76
CA GLU A 101 -4.77 32.35 -26.55
C GLU A 101 -3.65 31.52 -25.90
N THR A 102 -2.66 32.18 -25.28
CA THR A 102 -1.45 31.53 -24.75
C THR A 102 -1.58 31.11 -23.28
N TYR A 103 -2.18 31.97 -22.46
CA TYR A 103 -2.23 31.82 -20.99
C TYR A 103 -3.64 31.61 -20.44
N GLY A 104 -4.68 31.66 -21.29
CA GLY A 104 -6.07 31.50 -20.86
C GLY A 104 -6.61 32.69 -20.04
N GLN A 105 -6.02 33.88 -20.20
CA GLN A 105 -6.49 35.13 -19.59
C GLN A 105 -7.97 35.39 -19.95
N SER A 106 -8.82 35.71 -18.97
CA SER A 106 -10.25 35.94 -19.24
C SER A 106 -10.49 37.34 -19.81
N VAL A 107 -11.15 37.43 -20.97
CA VAL A 107 -11.46 38.71 -21.64
C VAL A 107 -12.92 39.08 -21.45
N LEU A 108 -13.18 40.31 -20.99
CA LEU A 108 -14.50 40.87 -20.72
C LEU A 108 -14.75 42.13 -21.57
N PRO A 109 -15.41 42.01 -22.73
CA PRO A 109 -15.73 43.18 -23.54
C PRO A 109 -16.91 43.96 -22.95
N VAL A 110 -16.77 45.29 -22.90
CA VAL A 110 -17.82 46.25 -22.51
C VAL A 110 -18.03 47.20 -23.68
N PHE A 111 -19.21 47.15 -24.27
CA PHE A 111 -19.61 47.98 -25.40
C PHE A 111 -20.29 49.25 -24.86
N TYR A 112 -19.50 50.33 -24.75
CA TYR A 112 -19.94 51.59 -24.16
C TYR A 112 -20.36 52.59 -25.25
N ASN A 113 -21.67 52.82 -25.37
CA ASN A 113 -22.27 53.69 -26.40
C ASN A 113 -21.91 53.30 -27.85
N ILE A 114 -21.66 52.01 -28.09
CA ILE A 114 -21.39 51.41 -29.39
C ILE A 114 -22.11 50.07 -29.50
N ASP A 115 -22.66 49.76 -30.68
CA ASP A 115 -23.32 48.48 -30.93
C ASP A 115 -22.27 47.36 -31.11
N PRO A 116 -22.39 46.21 -30.41
CA PRO A 116 -21.47 45.08 -30.56
C PRO A 116 -21.32 44.58 -32.00
N SER A 117 -22.36 44.70 -32.83
CA SER A 117 -22.34 44.31 -34.24
C SER A 117 -21.39 45.16 -35.07
N VAL A 118 -21.18 46.44 -34.72
CA VAL A 118 -20.26 47.37 -35.40
C VAL A 118 -18.80 47.00 -35.14
N VAL A 119 -18.51 46.44 -33.95
CA VAL A 119 -17.17 45.91 -33.62
C VAL A 119 -16.93 44.56 -34.32
N ARG A 120 -17.99 43.76 -34.50
CA ARG A 120 -17.94 42.45 -35.20
C ARG A 120 -17.84 42.57 -36.73
N HIS A 121 -18.69 43.39 -37.34
CA HIS A 121 -18.86 43.49 -38.79
C HIS A 121 -18.21 44.78 -39.29
N ARG A 122 -17.11 44.58 -40.01
CA ARG A 122 -16.19 45.65 -40.42
C ARG A 122 -16.29 45.94 -41.89
N ASP A 123 -17.52 46.13 -42.33
CA ASP A 123 -17.76 46.67 -43.65
C ASP A 123 -17.22 48.11 -43.69
N GLU A 124 -16.59 48.47 -44.81
CA GLU A 124 -16.13 49.84 -45.11
C GLU A 124 -17.26 50.90 -45.05
N LYS A 125 -18.51 50.45 -44.83
CA LYS A 125 -19.71 51.26 -44.66
C LYS A 125 -19.89 51.83 -43.25
N HIS A 126 -19.18 51.33 -42.23
CA HIS A 126 -19.31 51.81 -40.85
C HIS A 126 -18.10 52.63 -40.41
N ASP A 127 -18.35 53.73 -39.68
CA ASP A 127 -17.33 54.71 -39.29
C ASP A 127 -16.19 54.07 -38.47
N PHE A 128 -16.48 53.05 -37.67
CA PHE A 128 -15.50 52.32 -36.87
C PHE A 128 -14.41 51.63 -37.72
N GLY A 129 -14.79 51.06 -38.87
CA GLY A 129 -13.85 50.43 -39.82
C GLY A 129 -13.04 51.45 -40.63
N LYS A 130 -13.68 52.56 -41.03
CA LYS A 130 -13.00 53.67 -41.74
C LYS A 130 -11.93 54.31 -40.87
N VAL A 131 -12.26 54.54 -39.60
CA VAL A 131 -11.33 55.12 -38.63
C VAL A 131 -10.13 54.20 -38.41
N LEU A 132 -10.35 52.88 -38.22
CA LEU A 132 -9.26 51.90 -38.11
C LEU A 132 -8.30 51.95 -39.31
N LYS A 133 -8.84 52.01 -40.54
CA LYS A 133 -8.04 52.14 -41.76
C LYS A 133 -7.22 53.42 -41.79
N SER A 134 -7.86 54.55 -41.49
CA SER A 134 -7.18 55.85 -41.44
C SER A 134 -6.08 55.90 -40.36
N THR A 135 -6.27 55.24 -39.21
CA THR A 135 -5.26 55.13 -38.15
C THR A 135 -4.08 54.28 -38.59
N ALA A 136 -4.32 53.20 -39.31
CA ALA A 136 -3.25 52.34 -39.84
C ALA A 136 -2.44 53.06 -40.93
N GLU A 137 -3.12 53.74 -41.86
CA GLU A 137 -2.50 54.51 -42.96
C GLU A 137 -1.62 55.67 -42.46
N LYS A 138 -1.97 56.27 -41.31
CA LYS A 138 -1.15 57.32 -40.68
C LYS A 138 0.16 56.81 -40.07
N ASN A 139 0.23 55.53 -39.69
CA ASN A 139 1.33 54.98 -38.89
C ASN A 139 2.19 53.95 -39.63
N TYR A 140 1.68 53.37 -40.73
CA TYR A 140 2.35 52.32 -41.49
C TYR A 140 2.18 52.55 -43.00
N SER A 141 3.16 52.09 -43.78
CA SER A 141 3.11 52.11 -45.26
C SER A 141 3.54 50.77 -45.84
N GLY A 142 3.07 50.47 -47.06
CA GLY A 142 3.40 49.24 -47.79
C GLY A 142 2.87 47.97 -47.12
N GLU A 143 3.65 46.89 -47.15
CA GLU A 143 3.28 45.56 -46.60
C GLU A 143 3.01 45.58 -45.08
N HIS A 144 3.62 46.52 -44.35
CA HIS A 144 3.37 46.70 -42.92
C HIS A 144 1.96 47.23 -42.61
N LEU A 145 1.33 47.94 -43.55
CA LEU A 145 -0.04 48.44 -43.41
C LEU A 145 -1.05 47.30 -43.43
N GLU A 146 -0.96 46.41 -44.42
CA GLU A 146 -1.84 45.24 -44.55
C GLU A 146 -1.68 44.29 -43.36
N ASN A 147 -0.44 44.06 -42.92
CA ASN A 147 -0.16 43.22 -41.75
C ASN A 147 -0.69 43.83 -40.44
N ALA A 148 -0.58 45.14 -40.23
CA ALA A 148 -1.15 45.80 -39.04
C ALA A 148 -2.69 45.75 -39.05
N LEU A 149 -3.30 46.05 -40.21
CA LEU A 149 -4.75 45.96 -40.37
C LEU A 149 -5.28 44.56 -40.13
N SER A 150 -4.61 43.53 -40.64
CA SER A 150 -4.98 42.13 -40.41
C SER A 150 -4.91 41.74 -38.94
N ARG A 151 -3.83 42.11 -38.23
CA ARG A 151 -3.64 41.76 -36.80
C ARG A 151 -4.63 42.46 -35.88
N TRP A 152 -4.76 43.78 -36.01
CA TRP A 152 -5.76 44.53 -35.24
C TRP A 152 -7.17 44.10 -35.59
N SER A 153 -7.36 43.72 -36.86
CA SER A 153 -8.65 43.19 -37.25
C SER A 153 -8.94 41.85 -36.57
N ARG A 154 -8.00 40.92 -36.55
CA ARG A 154 -8.17 39.68 -35.82
C ARG A 154 -8.50 39.92 -34.35
N ALA A 155 -7.73 40.79 -33.68
CA ALA A 155 -7.90 41.07 -32.25
C ALA A 155 -9.30 41.63 -31.91
N LEU A 156 -9.80 42.61 -32.68
CA LEU A 156 -11.17 43.12 -32.52
C LEU A 156 -12.24 42.04 -32.76
N SER A 157 -12.00 41.14 -33.71
CA SER A 157 -12.94 40.03 -33.99
C SER A 157 -13.03 39.11 -32.81
N GLU A 158 -11.89 38.63 -32.32
CA GLU A 158 -11.83 37.68 -31.22
C GLU A 158 -12.38 38.30 -29.94
N ALA A 159 -11.99 39.54 -29.62
CA ALA A 159 -12.50 40.27 -28.47
C ALA A 159 -14.05 40.38 -28.47
N SER A 160 -14.64 40.59 -29.65
CA SER A 160 -16.09 40.76 -29.78
C SER A 160 -16.90 39.45 -29.71
N LYS A 161 -16.25 38.29 -29.81
CA LYS A 161 -16.90 36.96 -29.67
C LYS A 161 -17.15 36.60 -28.21
N PHE A 162 -16.38 37.14 -27.27
CA PHE A 162 -16.57 36.88 -25.84
C PHE A 162 -17.92 37.45 -25.36
N SER A 163 -18.46 36.84 -24.31
CA SER A 163 -19.66 37.32 -23.62
C SER A 163 -19.34 38.64 -22.92
N GLY A 164 -19.96 39.72 -23.39
CA GLY A 164 -19.74 41.07 -22.91
C GLY A 164 -20.99 41.78 -22.44
N TRP A 165 -20.78 43.02 -22.01
CA TRP A 165 -21.83 43.91 -21.52
C TRP A 165 -22.11 45.01 -22.53
N ASP A 166 -23.38 45.21 -22.87
CA ASP A 166 -23.83 46.29 -23.72
C ASP A 166 -24.44 47.39 -22.85
N ALA A 167 -23.76 48.54 -22.77
CA ALA A 167 -24.16 49.63 -21.88
C ALA A 167 -25.56 50.17 -22.20
N SER A 168 -26.02 50.05 -23.45
CA SER A 168 -27.36 50.51 -23.86
C SER A 168 -28.51 49.71 -23.22
N LYS A 169 -28.22 48.51 -22.67
CA LYS A 169 -29.21 47.64 -22.04
C LYS A 169 -29.42 47.91 -20.54
N PHE A 170 -28.62 48.79 -19.95
CA PHE A 170 -28.66 49.13 -18.52
C PHE A 170 -29.32 50.49 -18.31
N ARG A 171 -29.94 50.71 -17.15
CA ARG A 171 -30.63 51.99 -16.87
C ARG A 171 -29.65 53.14 -16.66
N ASN A 172 -28.48 52.84 -16.10
CA ASN A 172 -27.41 53.79 -15.85
C ASN A 172 -26.06 53.06 -15.71
N ASP A 173 -24.97 53.84 -15.75
CA ASP A 173 -23.61 53.32 -15.61
C ASP A 173 -23.35 52.65 -14.27
N ALA A 174 -24.04 53.06 -13.19
CA ALA A 174 -23.85 52.49 -11.86
C ALA A 174 -24.32 51.02 -11.79
N GLU A 175 -25.49 50.72 -12.37
CA GLU A 175 -26.03 49.35 -12.47
C GLU A 175 -25.11 48.46 -13.29
N LEU A 176 -24.58 48.98 -14.41
CA LEU A 176 -23.61 48.28 -15.24
C LEU A 176 -22.31 47.99 -14.46
N VAL A 177 -21.78 48.99 -13.75
CA VAL A 177 -20.56 48.83 -12.93
C VAL A 177 -20.78 47.79 -11.83
N GLU A 178 -21.90 47.83 -11.11
CA GLU A 178 -22.22 46.82 -10.09
C GLU A 178 -22.24 45.41 -10.66
N LYS A 179 -22.87 45.22 -11.83
CA LYS A 179 -22.92 43.91 -12.50
C LYS A 179 -21.56 43.43 -13.00
N ILE A 180 -20.75 44.33 -13.54
CA ILE A 180 -19.38 44.00 -13.93
C ILE A 180 -18.55 43.62 -12.70
N VAL A 181 -18.66 44.36 -11.60
CA VAL A 181 -17.92 44.06 -10.37
C VAL A 181 -18.36 42.71 -9.79
N GLU A 182 -19.65 42.41 -9.77
CA GLU A 182 -20.18 41.10 -9.34
C GLU A 182 -19.60 39.96 -10.20
N ASP A 183 -19.64 40.08 -11.54
CA ASP A 183 -19.09 39.09 -12.46
C ASP A 183 -17.57 38.94 -12.30
N VAL A 184 -16.85 40.05 -12.17
CA VAL A 184 -15.41 40.07 -11.93
C VAL A 184 -15.06 39.40 -10.60
N LEU A 185 -15.80 39.68 -9.52
CA LEU A 185 -15.58 39.03 -8.23
C LEU A 185 -15.83 37.52 -8.30
N THR A 186 -16.87 37.06 -9.00
CA THR A 186 -17.10 35.61 -9.18
C THR A 186 -16.03 34.92 -10.02
N LYS A 187 -15.34 35.66 -10.89
CA LYS A 187 -14.23 35.15 -11.72
C LYS A 187 -12.87 35.25 -11.01
N ILE A 188 -12.70 36.23 -10.14
CA ILE A 188 -11.54 36.41 -9.26
C ILE A 188 -11.63 35.49 -8.05
N GLU A 189 -12.83 35.06 -7.63
CA GLU A 189 -13.03 34.16 -6.49
C GLU A 189 -12.06 32.98 -6.58
N TYR A 190 -11.00 33.12 -5.79
CA TYR A 190 -9.95 32.14 -5.68
C TYR A 190 -10.57 30.95 -4.95
N ASP A 191 -11.07 29.97 -5.70
CA ASP A 191 -11.23 28.59 -5.21
C ASP A 191 -9.86 27.94 -4.96
N VAL A 192 -8.87 28.72 -4.49
CA VAL A 192 -7.57 28.24 -4.06
C VAL A 192 -7.76 27.75 -2.65
N LEU A 193 -7.91 26.43 -2.53
CA LEU A 193 -8.01 25.76 -1.25
C LEU A 193 -6.72 25.99 -0.46
N SER A 194 -6.84 26.27 0.84
CA SER A 194 -5.67 26.32 1.71
C SER A 194 -5.03 24.92 1.80
N ILE A 195 -3.83 24.76 1.26
CA ILE A 195 -3.15 23.45 1.18
C ILE A 195 -2.43 23.15 2.50
N THR A 196 -1.33 23.87 2.76
CA THR A 196 -0.50 23.78 3.95
C THR A 196 0.40 25.00 4.01
N LYS A 197 0.88 25.37 5.20
CA LYS A 197 1.86 26.47 5.38
C LYS A 197 3.17 26.19 4.64
N PHE A 198 3.57 24.92 4.53
CA PHE A 198 4.85 24.50 3.97
C PHE A 198 4.70 23.31 3.01
N PRO A 199 4.61 23.52 1.68
CA PRO A 199 4.32 22.48 0.71
C PRO A 199 5.57 21.69 0.26
N VAL A 200 6.22 20.99 1.20
CA VAL A 200 7.46 20.24 0.93
C VAL A 200 7.18 18.94 0.15
N GLY A 201 7.95 18.67 -0.91
CA GLY A 201 7.88 17.41 -1.68
C GLY A 201 6.54 17.18 -2.41
N LEU A 202 5.66 18.17 -2.52
CA LEU A 202 4.36 18.03 -3.17
C LEU A 202 4.43 18.09 -4.69
N LYS A 203 5.30 18.94 -5.26
CA LYS A 203 5.35 19.20 -6.71
C LYS A 203 5.53 17.93 -7.54
N SER A 204 6.49 17.08 -7.18
CA SER A 204 6.73 15.82 -7.90
C SER A 204 5.54 14.88 -7.85
N ARG A 205 4.86 14.78 -6.69
CA ARG A 205 3.67 13.94 -6.49
C ARG A 205 2.47 14.46 -7.29
N VAL A 206 2.24 15.77 -7.28
CA VAL A 206 1.15 16.45 -8.00
C VAL A 206 1.35 16.31 -9.51
N GLN A 207 2.55 16.58 -10.02
CA GLN A 207 2.86 16.49 -11.46
C GLN A 207 2.69 15.07 -12.01
N LYS A 208 2.96 14.02 -11.22
CA LYS A 208 2.70 12.63 -11.63
C LYS A 208 1.21 12.39 -11.90
N VAL A 209 0.33 12.89 -11.03
CA VAL A 209 -1.13 12.74 -11.19
C VAL A 209 -1.65 13.63 -12.32
N ILE A 210 -1.18 14.87 -12.42
CA ILE A 210 -1.57 15.80 -13.49
C ILE A 210 -1.14 15.27 -14.86
N GLY A 211 0.08 14.75 -14.99
CA GLY A 211 0.53 14.14 -16.24
C GLY A 211 -0.37 12.97 -16.70
N PHE A 212 -0.93 12.20 -15.76
CA PHE A 212 -1.94 11.19 -16.09
C PHE A 212 -3.25 11.82 -16.57
N ILE A 213 -3.73 12.87 -15.90
CA ILE A 213 -4.95 13.61 -16.29
C ILE A 213 -4.83 14.17 -17.71
N GLU A 214 -3.69 14.77 -18.04
CA GLU A 214 -3.45 15.39 -19.35
C GLU A 214 -3.44 14.36 -20.49
N ASN A 215 -2.93 13.15 -20.22
CA ASN A 215 -2.94 12.04 -21.17
C ASN A 215 -4.35 11.46 -21.43
N GLN A 216 -5.34 11.76 -20.60
CA GLN A 216 -6.72 11.22 -20.68
C GLN A 216 -7.76 12.27 -21.12
N SER A 217 -7.33 13.35 -21.77
CA SER A 217 -8.15 14.54 -22.10
C SER A 217 -9.46 14.28 -22.86
N THR A 218 -9.61 13.12 -23.52
CA THR A 218 -10.79 12.78 -24.33
C THR A 218 -11.85 11.96 -23.58
N ARG A 219 -11.58 11.48 -22.37
CA ARG A 219 -12.50 10.61 -21.60
C ARG A 219 -12.72 11.17 -20.19
N ALA A 220 -13.81 10.75 -19.54
CA ALA A 220 -13.97 10.98 -18.11
C ALA A 220 -13.08 10.00 -17.34
N CYS A 221 -12.32 10.47 -16.35
CA CYS A 221 -11.43 9.61 -15.56
C CYS A 221 -11.68 9.71 -14.04
N ILE A 222 -11.65 8.57 -13.36
CA ILE A 222 -11.59 8.45 -11.90
C ILE A 222 -10.15 8.14 -11.48
N ILE A 223 -9.64 8.99 -10.60
CA ILE A 223 -8.31 8.87 -9.99
C ILE A 223 -8.49 8.66 -8.50
N VAL A 224 -7.86 7.64 -7.95
CA VAL A 224 -7.91 7.39 -6.50
C VAL A 224 -6.53 7.57 -5.89
N ILE A 225 -6.44 8.49 -4.92
CA ILE A 225 -5.26 8.72 -4.09
C ILE A 225 -5.43 7.90 -2.82
N TRP A 226 -4.63 6.84 -2.69
CA TRP A 226 -4.73 5.87 -1.61
C TRP A 226 -3.53 5.92 -0.66
N GLY A 227 -3.72 5.55 0.60
CA GLY A 227 -2.64 5.36 1.57
C GLY A 227 -3.04 5.53 3.03
N MET A 228 -2.08 5.35 3.92
CA MET A 228 -2.26 5.40 5.38
C MET A 228 -2.82 6.74 5.89
N GLY A 229 -3.51 6.72 7.03
CA GLY A 229 -3.89 7.94 7.74
C GLY A 229 -2.68 8.85 8.03
N GLY A 230 -2.80 10.15 7.72
CA GLY A 230 -1.72 11.12 7.96
C GLY A 230 -0.64 11.21 6.88
N SER A 231 -0.72 10.44 5.78
CA SER A 231 0.25 10.45 4.67
C SER A 231 0.20 11.69 3.77
N GLY A 232 -0.77 12.59 3.95
CA GLY A 232 -0.90 13.82 3.15
C GLY A 232 -1.80 13.71 1.91
N LYS A 233 -2.69 12.70 1.83
CA LYS A 233 -3.65 12.54 0.72
C LYS A 233 -4.49 13.79 0.46
N THR A 234 -5.17 14.31 1.48
CA THR A 234 -5.97 15.54 1.41
C THR A 234 -5.13 16.71 0.90
N THR A 235 -3.89 16.84 1.38
CA THR A 235 -2.97 17.90 0.96
C THR A 235 -2.59 17.77 -0.52
N ALA A 236 -2.33 16.55 -1.00
CA ALA A 236 -2.06 16.29 -2.41
C ALA A 236 -3.29 16.58 -3.29
N ALA A 237 -4.48 16.17 -2.85
CA ALA A 237 -5.74 16.42 -3.56
C ALA A 237 -6.04 17.93 -3.67
N LYS A 238 -5.87 18.69 -2.58
CA LYS A 238 -6.00 20.16 -2.60
C LYS A 238 -5.00 20.82 -3.53
N ALA A 239 -3.74 20.34 -3.55
CA ALA A 239 -2.72 20.85 -4.45
C ALA A 239 -3.03 20.57 -5.93
N ILE A 240 -3.47 19.36 -6.26
CA ILE A 240 -3.92 19.00 -7.61
C ILE A 240 -5.11 19.87 -8.03
N TYR A 241 -6.13 19.99 -7.17
CA TYR A 241 -7.30 20.81 -7.42
C TYR A 241 -6.91 22.25 -7.76
N ASN A 242 -6.07 22.88 -6.94
CA ASN A 242 -5.64 24.25 -7.15
C ASN A 242 -4.87 24.45 -8.47
N GLU A 243 -4.15 23.43 -8.94
CA GLU A 243 -3.34 23.53 -10.16
C GLU A 243 -4.18 23.36 -11.43
N ILE A 244 -5.26 22.56 -11.39
CA ILE A 244 -6.09 22.26 -12.57
C ILE A 244 -7.45 22.94 -12.58
N ASN A 245 -7.90 23.55 -11.46
CA ASN A 245 -9.26 24.08 -11.31
C ASN A 245 -9.65 25.10 -12.39
N CYS A 246 -8.70 25.91 -12.87
CA CYS A 246 -8.93 26.95 -13.88
C CYS A 246 -9.32 26.39 -15.24
N ARG A 247 -9.04 25.11 -15.49
CA ARG A 247 -9.38 24.41 -16.74
C ARG A 247 -10.83 23.92 -16.78
N PHE A 248 -11.59 24.08 -15.69
CA PHE A 248 -12.95 23.57 -15.54
C PHE A 248 -13.93 24.68 -15.15
N GLY A 249 -15.00 24.83 -15.95
CA GLY A 249 -16.11 25.73 -15.62
C GLY A 249 -17.05 25.22 -14.53
N HIS A 250 -17.01 23.91 -14.24
CA HIS A 250 -17.81 23.24 -13.23
C HIS A 250 -16.90 22.44 -12.30
N LYS A 251 -16.91 22.76 -11.00
CA LYS A 251 -15.96 22.19 -10.04
C LYS A 251 -16.56 22.14 -8.63
N SER A 252 -16.15 21.14 -7.85
CA SER A 252 -16.50 21.01 -6.43
C SER A 252 -15.42 20.24 -5.68
N PHE A 253 -15.16 20.68 -4.44
CA PHE A 253 -14.31 19.97 -3.49
C PHE A 253 -15.11 19.65 -2.24
N ILE A 254 -15.28 18.35 -1.96
CA ILE A 254 -16.00 17.85 -0.80
C ILE A 254 -15.00 17.32 0.22
N GLU A 255 -14.78 18.11 1.28
CA GLU A 255 -13.90 17.78 2.41
C GLU A 255 -14.55 16.80 3.40
N ASP A 256 -13.72 15.92 3.98
CA ASP A 256 -14.02 15.08 5.16
C ASP A 256 -15.33 14.27 5.09
N ILE A 257 -15.58 13.58 3.96
CA ILE A 257 -16.83 12.85 3.69
C ILE A 257 -17.17 11.85 4.80
N ARG A 258 -16.20 11.06 5.27
CA ARG A 258 -16.41 10.12 6.39
C ARG A 258 -16.91 10.82 7.64
N GLU A 259 -16.33 11.97 8.00
CA GLU A 259 -16.69 12.68 9.22
C GLU A 259 -18.12 13.22 9.13
N VAL A 260 -18.47 13.88 8.01
CA VAL A 260 -19.83 14.42 7.78
C VAL A 260 -20.88 13.30 7.78
N CYS A 261 -20.59 12.16 7.16
CA CYS A 261 -21.52 11.02 7.12
C CYS A 261 -21.68 10.36 8.50
N SER A 262 -20.63 10.33 9.33
CA SER A 262 -20.67 9.72 10.66
C SER A 262 -21.43 10.54 11.71
N GLN A 263 -21.54 11.86 11.54
CA GLN A 263 -22.19 12.75 12.52
C GLN A 263 -23.72 12.74 12.42
N THR A 264 -24.28 12.37 11.27
CA THR A 264 -25.73 12.42 11.03
C THR A 264 -26.16 11.19 10.24
N GLU A 265 -26.69 10.18 10.95
CA GLU A 265 -27.25 8.98 10.33
C GLU A 265 -28.28 9.41 9.26
N SER A 266 -28.00 9.10 7.99
CA SER A 266 -28.73 9.41 6.74
C SER A 266 -28.73 10.85 6.19
N LYS A 267 -28.61 11.91 7.00
CA LYS A 267 -28.62 13.30 6.48
C LYS A 267 -27.26 13.78 5.94
N GLY A 268 -26.17 13.16 6.38
CA GLY A 268 -24.82 13.56 5.97
C GLY A 268 -24.66 13.50 4.45
N LEU A 269 -24.96 12.36 3.83
CA LEU A 269 -24.80 12.19 2.38
C LEU A 269 -25.73 13.12 1.56
N VAL A 270 -26.95 13.36 2.03
CA VAL A 270 -27.88 14.33 1.41
C VAL A 270 -27.28 15.74 1.40
N SER A 271 -26.70 16.18 2.53
CA SER A 271 -26.05 17.50 2.60
C SER A 271 -24.84 17.62 1.66
N LEU A 272 -24.11 16.51 1.45
CA LEU A 272 -23.00 16.46 0.49
C LEU A 272 -23.49 16.54 -0.96
N GLN A 273 -24.62 15.90 -1.28
CA GLN A 273 -25.26 16.02 -2.61
C GLN A 273 -25.76 17.44 -2.88
N GLU A 274 -26.38 18.10 -1.88
CA GLU A 274 -26.80 19.50 -1.98
C GLU A 274 -25.59 20.43 -2.20
N LYS A 275 -24.51 20.21 -1.46
CA LYS A 275 -23.25 20.94 -1.62
C LYS A 275 -22.66 20.75 -3.02
N LEU A 276 -22.58 19.52 -3.51
CA LEU A 276 -22.06 19.22 -4.86
C LEU A 276 -22.84 19.97 -5.95
N LEU A 277 -24.18 19.93 -5.86
CA LEU A 277 -25.05 20.64 -6.81
C LEU A 277 -24.91 22.16 -6.68
N SER A 278 -24.80 22.68 -5.45
CA SER A 278 -24.60 24.12 -5.20
C SER A 278 -23.27 24.60 -5.79
N ASP A 279 -22.17 23.89 -5.55
CA ASP A 279 -20.85 24.24 -6.05
C ASP A 279 -20.81 24.29 -7.59
N ILE A 280 -21.43 23.29 -8.25
CA ILE A 280 -21.37 23.12 -9.71
C ILE A 280 -22.41 23.97 -10.45
N LEU A 281 -23.64 24.07 -9.94
CA LEU A 281 -24.76 24.76 -10.59
C LEU A 281 -25.02 26.15 -10.02
N LYS A 282 -24.31 26.57 -8.97
CA LYS A 282 -24.45 27.86 -8.29
C LYS A 282 -25.90 28.17 -7.87
N THR A 283 -26.66 27.12 -7.54
CA THR A 283 -28.08 27.19 -7.19
C THR A 283 -28.36 26.27 -6.00
N ASN A 284 -29.17 26.75 -5.06
CA ASN A 284 -29.57 25.97 -3.88
C ASN A 284 -30.66 24.96 -4.26
N HIS A 285 -30.48 23.72 -3.85
CA HIS A 285 -31.43 22.63 -4.11
C HIS A 285 -31.76 21.95 -2.78
N GLN A 286 -33.05 21.66 -2.55
CA GLN A 286 -33.48 20.84 -1.42
C GLN A 286 -33.62 19.39 -1.87
N ILE A 287 -32.86 18.50 -1.25
CA ILE A 287 -32.89 17.07 -1.50
C ILE A 287 -33.57 16.37 -0.32
N GLN A 288 -34.62 15.60 -0.59
CA GLN A 288 -35.37 14.90 0.45
C GLN A 288 -34.73 13.59 0.89
N ASN A 289 -34.04 12.90 -0.02
CA ASN A 289 -33.37 11.63 0.25
C ASN A 289 -32.23 11.39 -0.76
N VAL A 290 -31.34 10.45 -0.42
CA VAL A 290 -30.14 10.14 -1.20
C VAL A 290 -30.47 9.77 -2.65
N GLY A 291 -31.47 8.89 -2.87
CA GLY A 291 -31.83 8.43 -4.22
C GLY A 291 -32.32 9.57 -5.13
N MET A 292 -33.13 10.48 -4.60
CA MET A 292 -33.55 11.68 -5.30
C MET A 292 -32.36 12.59 -5.65
N GLY A 293 -31.42 12.77 -4.72
CA GLY A 293 -30.21 13.53 -4.95
C GLY A 293 -29.34 12.92 -6.06
N THR A 294 -29.18 11.60 -6.06
CA THR A 294 -28.41 10.85 -7.06
C THR A 294 -28.99 11.03 -8.47
N ILE A 295 -30.30 10.84 -8.63
CA ILE A 295 -30.98 11.05 -9.93
C ILE A 295 -30.87 12.51 -10.38
N MET A 296 -30.91 13.46 -9.44
CA MET A 296 -30.79 14.88 -9.75
C MET A 296 -29.39 15.24 -10.23
N ILE A 297 -28.35 14.71 -9.57
CA ILE A 297 -26.95 14.84 -9.96
C ILE A 297 -26.76 14.28 -11.37
N GLU A 298 -27.20 13.05 -11.62
CA GLU A 298 -27.11 12.40 -12.93
C GLU A 298 -27.75 13.27 -14.03
N LYS A 299 -29.01 13.68 -13.85
CA LYS A 299 -29.72 14.46 -14.87
C LYS A 299 -29.15 15.85 -15.12
N ARG A 300 -28.65 16.53 -14.08
CA ARG A 300 -28.20 17.93 -14.18
C ARG A 300 -26.73 18.05 -14.60
N LEU A 301 -25.93 17.04 -14.30
CA LEU A 301 -24.50 16.99 -14.64
C LEU A 301 -24.21 16.17 -15.91
N SER A 302 -25.22 15.49 -16.46
CA SER A 302 -25.15 14.78 -17.75
C SER A 302 -24.51 15.62 -18.85
N GLY A 303 -23.45 15.08 -19.45
CA GLY A 303 -22.74 15.70 -20.57
C GLY A 303 -21.87 16.91 -20.21
N LYS A 304 -21.80 17.31 -18.94
CA LYS A 304 -20.95 18.42 -18.50
C LYS A 304 -19.54 17.95 -18.17
N ARG A 305 -18.55 18.74 -18.53
CA ARG A 305 -17.15 18.55 -18.10
C ARG A 305 -16.98 19.11 -16.69
N VAL A 306 -16.73 18.23 -15.71
CA VAL A 306 -16.65 18.62 -14.29
C VAL A 306 -15.33 18.20 -13.64
N LEU A 307 -14.91 18.93 -12.60
CA LEU A 307 -13.83 18.54 -11.69
C LEU A 307 -14.42 18.28 -10.30
N ILE A 308 -14.41 17.04 -9.84
CA ILE A 308 -14.95 16.68 -8.52
C ILE A 308 -13.83 16.07 -7.68
N VAL A 309 -13.65 16.57 -6.46
CA VAL A 309 -12.74 15.95 -5.48
C VAL A 309 -13.54 15.48 -4.26
N LEU A 310 -13.43 14.19 -3.97
CA LEU A 310 -14.07 13.52 -2.83
C LEU A 310 -12.99 13.14 -1.80
N ASP A 311 -12.93 13.85 -0.68
CA ASP A 311 -11.90 13.64 0.34
C ASP A 311 -12.35 12.70 1.48
N ASP A 312 -11.46 11.77 1.85
CA ASP A 312 -11.56 10.81 2.96
C ASP A 312 -12.79 9.88 2.88
N VAL A 313 -13.01 9.28 1.71
CA VAL A 313 -14.07 8.29 1.46
C VAL A 313 -13.75 6.96 2.15
N ASN A 314 -14.74 6.36 2.83
CA ASN A 314 -14.60 5.07 3.52
C ASN A 314 -15.64 4.02 3.12
N GLU A 315 -16.68 4.39 2.37
CA GLU A 315 -17.76 3.47 1.96
C GLU A 315 -18.14 3.67 0.50
N ILE A 316 -18.46 2.58 -0.19
CA ILE A 316 -18.81 2.61 -1.62
C ILE A 316 -20.10 3.41 -1.87
N GLY A 317 -21.08 3.30 -0.97
CA GLY A 317 -22.35 4.02 -1.08
C GLY A 317 -22.19 5.55 -1.07
N GLN A 318 -21.10 6.08 -0.50
CA GLN A 318 -20.78 7.51 -0.56
C GLN A 318 -20.41 7.93 -1.99
N VAL A 319 -19.62 7.11 -2.69
CA VAL A 319 -19.23 7.37 -4.08
C VAL A 319 -20.41 7.18 -5.02
N GLU A 320 -21.19 6.11 -4.85
CA GLU A 320 -22.39 5.84 -5.64
C GLU A 320 -23.42 6.97 -5.50
N GLY A 321 -23.59 7.50 -4.28
CA GLY A 321 -24.51 8.60 -4.01
C GLY A 321 -24.09 9.94 -4.62
N LEU A 322 -22.79 10.22 -4.72
CA LEU A 322 -22.26 11.52 -5.17
C LEU A 322 -21.85 11.56 -6.64
N CYS A 323 -21.27 10.49 -7.15
CA CYS A 323 -20.64 10.46 -8.47
C CYS A 323 -21.01 9.23 -9.31
N GLY A 324 -21.70 8.24 -8.73
CA GLY A 324 -22.22 7.08 -9.46
C GLY A 324 -21.21 6.42 -10.39
N ASN A 325 -21.45 6.56 -11.69
CA ASN A 325 -20.58 6.08 -12.77
C ASN A 325 -20.01 7.27 -13.58
N CYS A 326 -18.79 7.13 -14.11
CA CYS A 326 -18.17 8.08 -15.04
C CYS A 326 -19.07 8.46 -16.24
N GLU A 327 -19.94 7.53 -16.66
CA GLU A 327 -20.88 7.72 -17.76
C GLU A 327 -21.90 8.85 -17.52
N TRP A 328 -22.10 9.27 -16.27
CA TRP A 328 -22.94 10.41 -15.94
C TRP A 328 -22.37 11.74 -16.40
N PHE A 329 -21.08 11.81 -16.74
CA PHE A 329 -20.41 13.07 -17.01
C PHE A 329 -19.93 13.18 -18.46
N GLY A 330 -19.69 14.41 -18.90
CA GLY A 330 -19.17 14.69 -20.22
C GLY A 330 -17.69 14.33 -20.38
N PRO A 331 -17.19 14.19 -21.63
CA PRO A 331 -15.78 13.98 -21.92
C PRO A 331 -14.87 15.00 -21.25
N GLY A 332 -13.69 14.55 -20.80
CA GLY A 332 -12.70 15.39 -20.12
C GLY A 332 -13.00 15.70 -18.66
N THR A 333 -13.98 15.01 -18.04
CA THR A 333 -14.29 15.06 -16.61
C THR A 333 -13.21 14.38 -15.78
N VAL A 334 -12.90 14.96 -14.61
CA VAL A 334 -11.90 14.41 -13.67
C VAL A 334 -12.54 14.27 -12.29
N ILE A 335 -12.55 13.05 -11.78
CA ILE A 335 -13.00 12.74 -10.41
C ILE A 335 -11.81 12.24 -9.62
N ILE A 336 -11.47 12.93 -8.54
CA ILE A 336 -10.36 12.55 -7.64
C ILE A 336 -10.96 12.09 -6.32
N ILE A 337 -10.65 10.88 -5.90
CA ILE A 337 -11.11 10.31 -4.63
C ILE A 337 -9.90 10.11 -3.74
N THR A 338 -9.95 10.54 -2.48
CA THR A 338 -8.94 10.15 -1.49
C THR A 338 -9.52 9.10 -0.55
N THR A 339 -8.77 8.03 -0.31
CA THR A 339 -9.22 6.96 0.59
C THR A 339 -8.06 6.29 1.31
N ARG A 340 -8.39 5.57 2.39
CA ARG A 340 -7.48 4.70 3.12
C ARG A 340 -7.67 3.23 2.74
N ASP A 341 -8.77 2.90 2.05
CA ASP A 341 -9.19 1.52 1.78
C ASP A 341 -9.14 1.19 0.28
N VAL A 342 -8.21 0.31 -0.12
CA VAL A 342 -8.11 -0.27 -1.48
C VAL A 342 -9.36 -1.08 -1.81
N GLY A 343 -10.05 -1.65 -0.83
CA GLY A 343 -11.23 -2.48 -1.06
C GLY A 343 -12.32 -1.75 -1.86
N LEU A 344 -12.43 -0.43 -1.69
CA LEU A 344 -13.35 0.42 -2.45
C LEU A 344 -13.02 0.46 -3.95
N LEU A 345 -11.76 0.22 -4.33
CA LEU A 345 -11.28 0.24 -5.71
C LEU A 345 -11.74 -1.00 -6.50
N ASN A 346 -11.97 -2.13 -5.82
CA ASN A 346 -12.38 -3.37 -6.51
C ASN A 346 -13.78 -3.28 -7.11
N THR A 347 -14.63 -2.40 -6.56
CA THR A 347 -16.01 -2.19 -7.01
C THR A 347 -16.11 -1.03 -8.01
N LEU A 348 -15.17 -0.08 -7.97
CA LEU A 348 -15.13 1.09 -8.85
C LEU A 348 -14.29 0.78 -10.11
N LYS A 349 -14.78 1.18 -11.28
CA LYS A 349 -13.95 1.19 -12.51
C LYS A 349 -13.00 2.40 -12.46
N VAL A 350 -11.89 2.24 -11.75
CA VAL A 350 -10.88 3.28 -11.56
C VAL A 350 -9.88 3.29 -12.71
N ASP A 351 -9.56 4.47 -13.25
CA ASP A 351 -8.58 4.63 -14.34
C ASP A 351 -7.15 4.73 -13.83
N CYS A 352 -6.94 5.31 -12.63
CA CYS A 352 -5.63 5.41 -12.00
C CYS A 352 -5.70 5.32 -10.48
N VAL A 353 -4.80 4.52 -9.90
CA VAL A 353 -4.60 4.42 -8.45
C VAL A 353 -3.21 4.97 -8.13
N TYR A 354 -3.16 6.02 -7.34
CA TYR A 354 -1.93 6.64 -6.86
C TYR A 354 -1.72 6.33 -5.37
N GLU A 355 -0.77 5.44 -5.07
CA GLU A 355 -0.36 5.14 -3.70
C GLU A 355 0.53 6.27 -3.14
N MET A 356 0.13 6.85 -2.01
CA MET A 356 0.90 7.87 -1.31
C MET A 356 2.10 7.26 -0.60
N GLU A 357 3.27 7.48 -1.18
CA GLU A 357 4.55 7.15 -0.56
C GLU A 357 4.87 8.06 0.63
N GLN A 358 5.59 7.51 1.62
CA GLN A 358 6.14 8.26 2.74
C GLN A 358 7.15 9.31 2.26
N MET A 359 7.32 10.37 3.05
CA MET A 359 8.35 11.37 2.77
C MET A 359 9.73 10.75 2.94
N ASN A 360 10.65 11.04 2.02
CA ASN A 360 12.05 10.65 2.21
C ASN A 360 12.68 11.45 3.36
N GLU A 361 13.87 11.05 3.80
CA GLU A 361 14.54 11.67 4.95
C GLU A 361 14.77 13.18 4.78
N ASN A 362 15.15 13.62 3.57
CA ASN A 362 15.41 15.03 3.27
C ASN A 362 14.13 15.86 3.29
N GLU A 363 13.08 15.39 2.60
CA GLU A 363 11.75 16.00 2.64
C GLU A 363 11.19 16.07 4.06
N SER A 364 11.40 15.01 4.84
CA SER A 364 10.94 14.93 6.22
C SER A 364 11.66 15.92 7.12
N LEU A 365 12.98 16.04 6.97
CA LEU A 365 13.80 17.00 7.71
C LEU A 365 13.44 18.43 7.36
N GLU A 366 13.21 18.73 6.08
CA GLU A 366 12.77 20.05 5.64
C GLU A 366 11.39 20.41 6.22
N LEU A 367 10.40 19.52 6.09
CA LEU A 367 9.06 19.78 6.61
C LEU A 367 9.07 19.96 8.14
N PHE A 368 9.80 19.11 8.85
CA PHE A 368 9.95 19.24 10.29
C PHE A 368 10.63 20.57 10.67
N SER A 369 11.69 20.94 9.95
CA SER A 369 12.44 22.17 10.23
C SER A 369 11.58 23.42 10.04
N TRP A 370 10.73 23.44 9.02
CA TRP A 370 9.79 24.54 8.81
C TRP A 370 8.82 24.70 9.99
N HIS A 371 8.34 23.59 10.56
CA HIS A 371 7.43 23.65 11.71
C HIS A 371 8.11 23.93 13.04
N ALA A 372 9.37 23.51 13.20
CA ALA A 372 10.12 23.64 14.45
C ALA A 372 10.97 24.92 14.56
N PHE A 373 11.44 25.46 13.43
CA PHE A 373 12.39 26.58 13.37
C PHE A 373 11.94 27.72 12.45
N ASP A 374 10.83 27.56 11.71
CA ASP A 374 10.41 28.46 10.63
C ASP A 374 11.49 28.63 9.52
N GLU A 375 12.35 27.62 9.35
CA GLU A 375 13.42 27.55 8.36
C GLU A 375 13.47 26.16 7.68
N ALA A 376 13.95 26.09 6.44
CA ALA A 376 14.04 24.82 5.69
C ALA A 376 15.06 23.82 6.27
N LYS A 377 15.97 24.26 7.14
CA LYS A 377 17.02 23.44 7.74
C LYS A 377 17.06 23.63 9.24
N PRO A 378 17.46 22.60 10.00
CA PRO A 378 17.62 22.75 11.44
C PRO A 378 18.84 23.62 11.75
N ARG A 379 18.79 24.30 12.90
CA ARG A 379 19.97 24.96 13.47
C ARG A 379 21.05 23.93 13.76
N LYS A 380 22.33 24.28 13.58
CA LYS A 380 23.48 23.36 13.72
C LYS A 380 23.42 22.55 15.04
N ASP A 381 23.12 23.23 16.15
CA ASP A 381 23.10 22.63 17.49
C ASP A 381 21.93 21.66 17.75
N PHE A 382 20.93 21.67 16.87
CA PHE A 382 19.71 20.85 16.91
C PHE A 382 19.65 19.81 15.79
N ASN A 383 20.63 19.77 14.88
CA ASN A 383 20.57 18.91 13.70
C ASN A 383 20.43 17.42 14.04
N GLU A 384 21.19 16.94 15.04
CA GLU A 384 21.10 15.55 15.50
C GLU A 384 19.74 15.24 16.13
N LEU A 385 19.23 16.12 16.99
CA LEU A 385 17.92 15.96 17.63
C LEU A 385 16.77 16.00 16.60
N ALA A 386 16.87 16.90 15.61
CA ALA A 386 15.90 16.99 14.53
C ALA A 386 15.87 15.70 13.71
N ARG A 387 17.04 15.13 13.39
CA ARG A 387 17.13 13.82 12.73
C ARG A 387 16.53 12.70 13.58
N SER A 388 16.77 12.68 14.89
CA SER A 388 16.13 11.68 15.78
C SER A 388 14.61 11.79 15.77
N VAL A 389 14.04 13.01 15.76
CA VAL A 389 12.59 13.21 15.65
C VAL A 389 12.07 12.76 14.27
N VAL A 390 12.80 13.05 13.19
CA VAL A 390 12.44 12.62 11.83
C VAL A 390 12.43 11.10 11.71
N VAL A 391 13.44 10.43 12.27
CA VAL A 391 13.50 8.95 12.34
C VAL A 391 12.30 8.40 13.09
N TYR A 392 11.94 8.99 14.25
CA TYR A 392 10.74 8.62 15.00
C TYR A 392 9.45 8.78 14.15
N CYS A 393 9.35 9.87 13.39
CA CYS A 393 8.16 10.14 12.57
C CYS A 393 7.99 9.17 11.38
N GLY A 394 9.06 8.50 10.94
CA GLY A 394 9.02 7.53 9.84
C GLY A 394 8.55 8.10 8.50
N GLY A 395 8.77 9.39 8.25
CA GLY A 395 8.36 10.05 7.02
C GLY A 395 6.85 10.34 6.92
N LEU A 396 6.12 10.33 8.04
CA LEU A 396 4.70 10.67 8.11
C LEU A 396 4.50 12.20 8.24
N PRO A 397 3.95 12.91 7.23
CA PRO A 397 3.79 14.36 7.26
C PRO A 397 3.02 14.89 8.48
N LEU A 398 1.96 14.16 8.88
CA LEU A 398 1.16 14.52 10.05
C LEU A 398 2.00 14.56 11.34
N ALA A 399 2.82 13.53 11.57
CA ALA A 399 3.65 13.43 12.78
C ALA A 399 4.74 14.51 12.80
N LEU A 400 5.38 14.74 11.65
CA LEU A 400 6.41 15.79 11.47
C LEU A 400 5.83 17.17 11.80
N ARG A 401 4.63 17.48 11.30
CA ARG A 401 3.94 18.75 11.58
C ARG A 401 3.59 18.91 13.06
N VAL A 402 3.01 17.89 13.68
CA VAL A 402 2.58 17.93 15.09
C VAL A 402 3.78 18.07 16.02
N LEU A 403 4.81 17.25 15.84
CA LEU A 403 6.00 17.29 16.69
C LEU A 403 6.85 18.54 16.42
N GLY A 404 6.99 18.98 15.17
CA GLY A 404 7.68 20.23 14.84
C GLY A 404 7.01 21.42 15.51
N SER A 405 5.68 21.52 15.40
CA SER A 405 4.91 22.60 16.06
C SER A 405 5.00 22.52 17.59
N TYR A 406 4.97 21.31 18.16
CA TYR A 406 5.08 21.12 19.60
C TYR A 406 6.46 21.52 20.16
N LEU A 407 7.53 21.28 19.39
CA LEU A 407 8.91 21.57 19.75
C LEU A 407 9.38 22.99 19.39
N ASN A 408 8.57 23.74 18.63
CA ASN A 408 8.88 25.10 18.21
C ASN A 408 9.19 26.00 19.41
N ASN A 409 10.22 26.83 19.29
CA ASN A 409 10.71 27.77 20.31
C ASN A 409 11.08 27.16 21.68
N ARG A 410 11.31 25.84 21.76
CA ARG A 410 11.77 25.17 22.99
C ARG A 410 13.29 25.04 23.06
N ARG A 411 13.81 25.00 24.29
CA ARG A 411 15.24 24.80 24.57
C ARG A 411 15.67 23.35 24.32
N LYS A 412 16.96 23.13 24.03
CA LYS A 412 17.55 21.81 23.75
C LYS A 412 17.23 20.74 24.80
N ASN A 413 17.35 21.05 26.09
CA ASN A 413 17.05 20.09 27.17
C ASN A 413 15.59 19.60 27.14
N LEU A 414 14.65 20.44 26.70
CA LEU A 414 13.25 20.03 26.55
C LEU A 414 13.07 19.11 25.34
N TRP A 415 13.83 19.29 24.26
CA TRP A 415 13.81 18.37 23.12
C TRP A 415 14.26 16.97 23.52
N GLU A 416 15.37 16.88 24.26
CA GLU A 416 15.89 15.62 24.79
C GLU A 416 14.88 14.93 25.71
N SER A 417 14.24 15.71 26.61
CA SER A 417 13.18 15.20 27.48
C SER A 417 11.94 14.73 26.70
N VAL A 418 11.54 15.47 25.65
CA VAL A 418 10.41 15.09 24.80
C VAL A 418 10.71 13.83 24.00
N LEU A 419 11.90 13.70 23.42
CA LEU A 419 12.34 12.48 22.73
C LEU A 419 12.34 11.28 23.68
N SER A 420 12.95 11.44 24.86
CA SER A 420 12.94 10.40 25.90
C SER A 420 11.51 10.00 26.31
N LYS A 421 10.59 10.97 26.37
CA LYS A 421 9.18 10.69 26.63
C LYS A 421 8.50 9.96 25.47
N LEU A 422 8.78 10.33 24.22
CA LEU A 422 8.17 9.70 23.03
C LEU A 422 8.59 8.24 22.86
N GLU A 423 9.81 7.89 23.26
CA GLU A 423 10.27 6.49 23.33
C GLU A 423 9.42 5.64 24.28
N MET A 424 8.83 6.25 25.31
CA MET A 424 8.00 5.56 26.31
C MET A 424 6.51 5.70 26.04
N ILE A 425 6.04 6.87 25.62
CA ILE A 425 4.62 7.22 25.48
C ILE A 425 4.45 8.01 24.18
N PRO A 426 3.80 7.41 23.17
CA PRO A 426 3.59 8.08 21.90
C PRO A 426 2.75 9.37 22.04
N ASN A 427 2.92 10.29 21.09
CA ASN A 427 2.18 11.56 21.12
C ASN A 427 0.66 11.35 20.92
N GLY A 428 -0.15 11.77 21.90
CA GLY A 428 -1.60 11.55 21.89
C GLY A 428 -2.36 12.13 20.70
N GLU A 429 -1.92 13.26 20.12
CA GLU A 429 -2.58 13.87 18.96
C GLU A 429 -2.35 13.04 17.68
N VAL A 430 -1.10 12.61 17.47
CA VAL A 430 -0.73 11.70 16.37
C VAL A 430 -1.48 10.38 16.52
N GLN A 431 -1.49 9.83 17.74
CA GLN A 431 -2.19 8.59 18.07
C GLN A 431 -3.68 8.67 17.78
N LYS A 432 -4.37 9.73 18.20
CA LYS A 432 -5.80 9.95 17.95
C LYS A 432 -6.13 9.91 16.46
N LYS A 433 -5.31 10.54 15.61
CA LYS A 433 -5.55 10.57 14.15
C LYS A 433 -5.27 9.23 13.47
N LEU A 434 -4.24 8.49 13.90
CA LEU A 434 -3.95 7.16 13.38
C LEU A 434 -4.99 6.12 13.82
N ARG A 435 -5.49 6.24 15.05
CA ARG A 435 -6.47 5.32 15.65
C ARG A 435 -7.81 5.30 14.92
N ILE A 436 -8.18 6.36 14.20
CA ILE A 436 -9.43 6.41 13.39
C ILE A 436 -9.55 5.19 12.47
N SER A 437 -8.44 4.78 11.82
CA SER A 437 -8.45 3.62 10.92
C SER A 437 -8.63 2.29 11.68
N PHE A 438 -8.13 2.20 12.91
CA PHE A 438 -8.32 1.03 13.78
C PHE A 438 -9.75 0.97 14.36
N ASP A 439 -10.28 2.11 14.81
CA ASP A 439 -11.61 2.17 15.40
C ASP A 439 -12.69 1.79 14.38
N GLY A 440 -12.49 2.13 13.10
CA GLY A 440 -13.34 1.77 11.96
C GLY A 440 -13.24 0.33 11.46
N LEU A 441 -12.46 -0.55 12.11
CA LEU A 441 -12.48 -2.00 11.86
C LEU A 441 -13.81 -2.59 12.34
N SER A 442 -14.36 -3.52 11.56
CA SER A 442 -15.78 -3.92 11.61
C SER A 442 -16.11 -4.74 12.86
N ASP A 443 -15.22 -5.65 13.24
CA ASP A 443 -15.43 -6.58 14.33
C ASP A 443 -14.26 -6.60 15.33
N TYR A 444 -14.48 -7.28 16.46
CA TYR A 444 -13.44 -7.46 17.47
C TYR A 444 -12.32 -8.39 16.98
N MET A 445 -12.55 -9.18 15.92
CA MET A 445 -11.61 -10.18 15.42
C MET A 445 -10.49 -9.54 14.61
N GLU A 446 -10.84 -8.60 13.73
CA GLU A 446 -9.96 -7.70 12.99
C GLU A 446 -9.08 -6.90 13.93
N LYS A 447 -9.70 -6.26 14.93
CA LYS A 447 -8.99 -5.48 15.96
C LYS A 447 -7.97 -6.34 16.70
N ASP A 448 -8.36 -7.54 17.10
CA ASP A 448 -7.50 -8.46 17.83
C ASP A 448 -6.36 -9.04 16.98
N ILE A 449 -6.60 -9.36 15.69
CA ILE A 449 -5.54 -9.78 14.75
C ILE A 449 -4.57 -8.63 14.48
N PHE A 450 -5.06 -7.41 14.30
CA PHE A 450 -4.20 -6.23 14.14
C PHE A 450 -3.24 -6.09 15.34
N LEU A 451 -3.76 -6.21 16.57
CA LEU A 451 -2.94 -6.15 17.79
C LEU A 451 -1.92 -7.29 17.88
N ASP A 452 -2.27 -8.50 17.45
CA ASP A 452 -1.32 -9.61 17.34
C ASP A 452 -0.17 -9.29 16.39
N VAL A 453 -0.51 -8.75 15.21
CA VAL A 453 0.49 -8.39 14.21
C VAL A 453 1.43 -7.31 14.74
N CYS A 454 0.89 -6.25 15.36
CA CYS A 454 1.66 -5.17 15.98
C CYS A 454 2.70 -5.67 16.99
N CYS A 455 2.34 -6.65 17.82
CA CYS A 455 3.17 -7.13 18.91
C CYS A 455 4.18 -8.21 18.47
N PHE A 456 3.76 -9.18 17.64
CA PHE A 456 4.49 -10.44 17.45
C PHE A 456 4.95 -10.71 16.01
N PHE A 457 4.23 -10.21 14.99
CA PHE A 457 4.38 -10.72 13.63
C PHE A 457 4.95 -9.73 12.60
N ILE A 458 5.27 -8.49 12.97
CA ILE A 458 6.02 -7.59 12.09
C ILE A 458 7.38 -8.21 11.72
N GLY A 459 7.69 -8.23 10.41
CA GLY A 459 8.89 -8.84 9.84
C GLY A 459 8.81 -10.36 9.63
N LYS A 460 7.66 -10.99 9.88
CA LYS A 460 7.40 -12.40 9.55
C LYS A 460 6.72 -12.53 8.20
N ASP A 461 6.88 -13.67 7.55
CA ASP A 461 6.26 -13.97 6.25
C ASP A 461 4.72 -14.01 6.35
N ARG A 462 4.03 -13.46 5.36
CA ARG A 462 2.56 -13.35 5.36
C ARG A 462 1.86 -14.70 5.45
N ALA A 463 2.32 -15.72 4.72
CA ALA A 463 1.68 -17.04 4.73
C ALA A 463 1.86 -17.70 6.10
N TYR A 464 3.08 -17.65 6.64
CA TYR A 464 3.38 -18.13 7.99
C TYR A 464 2.46 -17.53 9.06
N VAL A 465 2.26 -16.20 9.03
CA VAL A 465 1.40 -15.51 9.99
C VAL A 465 -0.07 -15.89 9.81
N THR A 466 -0.50 -16.04 8.56
CA THR A 466 -1.87 -16.46 8.23
C THR A 466 -2.16 -17.85 8.80
N ASP A 467 -1.25 -18.81 8.66
CA ASP A 467 -1.42 -20.18 9.18
C ASP A 467 -1.50 -20.20 10.71
N VAL A 468 -0.63 -19.44 11.37
CA VAL A 468 -0.62 -19.31 12.84
C VAL A 468 -1.92 -18.72 13.38
N LEU A 469 -2.44 -17.67 12.74
CA LEU A 469 -3.65 -16.99 13.20
C LEU A 469 -4.93 -17.74 12.80
N ASN A 470 -4.90 -18.52 11.72
CA ASN A 470 -6.04 -19.31 11.24
C ASN A 470 -6.51 -20.34 12.27
N GLY A 471 -5.61 -20.97 13.04
CA GLY A 471 -6.07 -21.95 14.04
C GLY A 471 -6.76 -21.34 15.26
N ARG A 472 -6.87 -20.01 15.37
CA ARG A 472 -7.83 -19.33 16.27
C ARG A 472 -9.13 -18.96 15.57
N LYS A 473 -9.09 -18.62 14.28
CA LYS A 473 -10.16 -17.89 13.58
C LYS A 473 -10.19 -18.34 12.12
N LEU A 474 -11.29 -18.95 11.66
CA LEU A 474 -11.49 -19.48 10.29
C LEU A 474 -11.36 -18.42 9.15
N HIS A 475 -10.95 -17.18 9.45
CA HIS A 475 -10.92 -16.05 8.53
C HIS A 475 -9.65 -15.18 8.62
N ALA A 476 -8.55 -15.63 9.22
CA ALA A 476 -7.35 -14.78 9.37
C ALA A 476 -6.79 -14.31 8.02
N LYS A 477 -6.91 -15.13 6.97
CA LYS A 477 -6.54 -14.76 5.60
C LYS A 477 -7.33 -13.53 5.09
N THR A 478 -8.64 -13.51 5.31
CA THR A 478 -9.52 -12.40 4.90
C THR A 478 -9.15 -11.15 5.69
N VAL A 479 -9.10 -11.26 7.02
CA VAL A 479 -8.75 -10.13 7.90
C VAL A 479 -7.40 -9.52 7.57
N ILE A 480 -6.34 -10.32 7.36
CA ILE A 480 -5.02 -9.79 6.99
C ILE A 480 -5.09 -9.05 5.65
N THR A 481 -5.89 -9.54 4.70
CA THR A 481 -6.07 -8.90 3.40
C THR A 481 -6.80 -7.56 3.54
N ASP A 482 -7.83 -7.49 4.40
CA ASP A 482 -8.56 -6.26 4.67
C ASP A 482 -7.69 -5.21 5.38
N LEU A 483 -6.86 -5.64 6.35
CA LEU A 483 -5.89 -4.77 7.02
C LEU A 483 -4.84 -4.20 6.04
N ILE A 484 -4.43 -4.97 5.03
CA ILE A 484 -3.57 -4.49 3.94
C ILE A 484 -4.32 -3.48 3.07
N GLY A 485 -5.56 -3.79 2.67
CA GLY A 485 -6.41 -2.89 1.90
C GLY A 485 -6.60 -1.54 2.59
N ARG A 486 -6.73 -1.54 3.92
CA ARG A 486 -6.90 -0.33 4.75
C ARG A 486 -5.60 0.43 5.05
N SER A 487 -4.48 0.07 4.43
CA SER A 487 -3.15 0.64 4.70
C SER A 487 -2.70 0.56 6.17
N LEU A 488 -3.25 -0.38 6.95
CA LEU A 488 -2.83 -0.60 8.34
C LEU A 488 -1.60 -1.52 8.42
N ILE A 489 -1.48 -2.44 7.46
CA ILE A 489 -0.35 -3.34 7.27
C ILE A 489 0.12 -3.20 5.82
N ARG A 490 1.41 -3.37 5.57
CA ARG A 490 1.97 -3.46 4.21
C ARG A 490 2.67 -4.79 4.00
N VAL A 491 2.76 -5.23 2.75
CA VAL A 491 3.58 -6.39 2.39
C VAL A 491 4.87 -5.87 1.76
N GLU A 492 6.00 -6.20 2.36
CA GLU A 492 7.31 -5.83 1.83
C GLU A 492 7.66 -6.70 0.61
N LYS A 493 8.66 -6.27 -0.19
CA LYS A 493 9.08 -6.98 -1.42
C LYS A 493 9.45 -8.46 -1.20
N ASN A 494 9.81 -8.84 0.02
CA ASN A 494 10.16 -10.20 0.43
C ASN A 494 8.97 -10.99 1.03
N ASN A 495 7.73 -10.56 0.78
CA ASN A 495 6.49 -11.13 1.29
C ASN A 495 6.32 -11.09 2.82
N LYS A 496 7.09 -10.26 3.52
CA LYS A 496 6.95 -10.07 4.97
C LYS A 496 5.92 -8.99 5.30
N LEU A 497 5.25 -9.16 6.44
CA LEU A 497 4.37 -8.14 6.99
C LEU A 497 5.21 -6.98 7.54
N GLY A 498 5.05 -5.81 6.95
CA GLY A 498 5.57 -4.55 7.43
C GLY A 498 4.45 -3.68 8.01
N MET A 499 4.82 -2.72 8.86
CA MET A 499 3.91 -1.72 9.40
C MET A 499 4.68 -0.43 9.64
N HIS A 500 4.02 0.72 9.53
CA HIS A 500 4.63 1.99 9.89
C HIS A 500 4.94 2.02 11.41
N PRO A 501 6.12 2.48 11.86
CA PRO A 501 6.49 2.49 13.28
C PRO A 501 5.44 3.14 14.19
N LEU A 502 4.92 4.31 13.82
CA LEU A 502 3.88 4.99 14.60
C LEU A 502 2.54 4.23 14.65
N LEU A 503 2.19 3.44 13.63
CA LEU A 503 1.01 2.56 13.69
C LEU A 503 1.26 1.38 14.64
N GLN A 504 2.47 0.83 14.62
CA GLN A 504 2.83 -0.24 15.53
C GLN A 504 2.82 0.23 16.98
N GLU A 505 3.36 1.43 17.25
CA GLU A 505 3.27 2.09 18.54
C GLU A 505 1.82 2.36 18.95
N MET A 506 0.96 2.74 18.00
CA MET A 506 -0.47 2.94 18.25
C MET A 506 -1.16 1.66 18.72
N GLY A 507 -0.96 0.55 18.01
CA GLY A 507 -1.51 -0.74 18.44
C GLY A 507 -1.00 -1.16 19.82
N ARG A 508 0.27 -0.91 20.10
CA ARG A 508 0.90 -1.17 21.40
C ARG A 508 0.33 -0.28 22.51
N GLU A 509 0.12 1.01 22.26
CA GLU A 509 -0.41 1.93 23.27
C GLU A 509 -1.89 1.65 23.59
N ILE A 510 -2.70 1.21 22.62
CA ILE A 510 -4.09 0.76 22.87
C ILE A 510 -4.16 -0.34 23.94
N ILE A 511 -3.18 -1.24 23.99
CA ILE A 511 -3.12 -2.31 24.99
C ILE A 511 -2.67 -1.76 26.35
N ARG A 512 -1.82 -0.72 26.37
CA ARG A 512 -1.34 -0.08 27.60
C ARG A 512 -2.39 0.83 28.23
N GLU A 513 -3.03 1.71 27.46
CA GLU A 513 -3.97 2.74 27.92
C GLU A 513 -5.00 2.23 28.94
N LYS A 514 -5.53 1.03 28.73
CA LYS A 514 -6.55 0.45 29.62
C LYS A 514 -6.03 0.11 31.01
N LEU A 515 -4.74 -0.26 31.15
CA LEU A 515 -4.16 -0.88 32.36
C LEU A 515 -2.68 -0.52 32.54
N TRP A 516 -2.37 0.77 32.62
CA TRP A 516 -1.00 1.26 32.78
C TRP A 516 -0.28 0.71 34.02
N LYS A 517 -0.96 0.65 35.17
CA LYS A 517 -0.33 0.26 36.46
C LYS A 517 -0.23 -1.25 36.69
N GLU A 518 -0.91 -2.07 35.88
CA GLU A 518 -1.06 -3.50 36.12
C GLU A 518 -0.70 -4.31 34.85
N PRO A 519 0.61 -4.50 34.55
CA PRO A 519 1.02 -5.24 33.35
C PRO A 519 0.45 -6.66 33.32
N GLY A 520 0.32 -7.33 34.46
CA GLY A 520 -0.21 -8.69 34.56
C GLY A 520 -1.67 -8.87 34.11
N LYS A 521 -2.44 -7.79 33.94
CA LYS A 521 -3.85 -7.81 33.47
C LYS A 521 -4.01 -7.41 32.00
N ARG A 522 -2.93 -7.11 31.28
CA ARG A 522 -2.97 -6.75 29.86
C ARG A 522 -3.12 -7.99 28.98
N SER A 523 -3.74 -7.84 27.81
CA SER A 523 -3.93 -8.97 26.89
C SER A 523 -2.65 -9.43 26.20
N ARG A 524 -1.71 -8.51 25.98
CA ARG A 524 -0.43 -8.77 25.31
C ARG A 524 0.69 -8.09 26.06
N LEU A 525 1.81 -8.80 26.20
CA LEU A 525 3.03 -8.28 26.81
C LEU A 525 4.19 -8.42 25.83
N TRP A 526 4.84 -7.30 25.51
CA TRP A 526 5.99 -7.25 24.61
C TRP A 526 7.12 -6.34 25.10
N PHE A 527 6.84 -5.44 26.05
CA PHE A 527 7.86 -4.60 26.68
C PHE A 527 8.68 -5.46 27.64
N HIS A 528 10.00 -5.46 27.44
CA HIS A 528 10.92 -6.34 28.18
C HIS A 528 10.77 -6.19 29.69
N GLU A 529 10.76 -4.96 30.20
CA GLU A 529 10.64 -4.66 31.64
C GLU A 529 9.31 -5.13 32.23
N ASP A 530 8.20 -4.90 31.51
CA ASP A 530 6.88 -5.37 31.95
C ASP A 530 6.81 -6.90 32.02
N VAL A 531 7.40 -7.59 31.04
CA VAL A 531 7.46 -9.06 31.01
C VAL A 531 8.32 -9.58 32.16
N LEU A 532 9.49 -8.97 32.40
CA LEU A 532 10.37 -9.33 33.52
C LEU A 532 9.64 -9.15 34.86
N ASP A 533 8.95 -8.03 35.06
CA ASP A 533 8.20 -7.74 36.29
C ASP A 533 7.12 -8.80 36.53
N VAL A 534 6.34 -9.10 35.49
CA VAL A 534 5.24 -10.08 35.56
C VAL A 534 5.74 -11.48 35.84
N LEU A 535 6.80 -11.93 35.16
CA LEU A 535 7.36 -13.27 35.33
C LEU A 535 8.14 -13.44 36.64
N THR A 536 8.77 -12.39 37.15
CA THR A 536 9.54 -12.45 38.41
C THR A 536 8.61 -12.39 39.63
N LYS A 537 7.57 -11.56 39.57
CA LYS A 537 6.61 -11.38 40.68
C LYS A 537 5.41 -12.34 40.62
N ASN A 538 5.31 -13.18 39.58
CA ASN A 538 4.18 -14.09 39.33
C ASN A 538 2.80 -13.38 39.33
N THR A 539 2.74 -12.17 38.77
CA THR A 539 1.52 -11.33 38.74
C THR A 539 0.68 -11.55 37.48
N GLY A 540 1.08 -12.47 36.60
CA GLY A 540 0.34 -12.82 35.39
C GLY A 540 -1.07 -13.33 35.68
N THR A 541 -2.03 -12.93 34.85
CA THR A 541 -3.43 -13.34 34.98
C THR A 541 -3.93 -14.01 33.70
N GLU A 542 -5.16 -14.52 33.74
CA GLU A 542 -5.84 -15.12 32.59
C GLU A 542 -6.12 -14.13 31.45
N ALA A 543 -5.97 -12.83 31.69
CA ALA A 543 -6.11 -11.82 30.65
C ALA A 543 -5.00 -11.92 29.59
N ILE A 544 -3.81 -12.43 29.93
CA ILE A 544 -2.67 -12.51 29.03
C ILE A 544 -2.90 -13.61 27.98
N GLU A 545 -3.06 -13.18 26.72
CA GLU A 545 -3.15 -14.04 25.54
C GLU A 545 -1.82 -14.19 24.80
N GLY A 546 -0.93 -13.20 24.93
CA GLY A 546 0.35 -13.20 24.23
C GLY A 546 1.50 -12.63 25.07
N LEU A 547 2.66 -13.29 25.03
CA LEU A 547 3.85 -12.88 25.78
C LEU A 547 5.09 -12.99 24.91
N ALA A 548 5.84 -11.90 24.76
CA ALA A 548 7.11 -11.84 24.05
C ALA A 548 8.22 -11.34 24.96
N LEU A 549 9.12 -12.25 25.33
CA LEU A 549 10.37 -11.94 26.01
C LEU A 549 11.50 -11.90 24.98
N LYS A 550 11.79 -10.69 24.49
CA LYS A 550 12.94 -10.44 23.61
C LYS A 550 14.14 -10.13 24.50
N SER A 551 15.16 -10.98 24.47
CA SER A 551 16.38 -10.84 25.27
C SER A 551 17.58 -10.71 24.35
N HIS A 552 18.54 -9.88 24.74
CA HIS A 552 19.85 -9.85 24.08
C HIS A 552 20.59 -11.17 24.41
N LEU A 553 21.37 -11.69 23.45
CA LEU A 553 22.10 -12.98 23.52
C LEU A 553 22.92 -13.21 24.81
N THR A 554 23.20 -12.16 25.59
CA THR A 554 24.00 -12.16 26.82
C THR A 554 23.17 -12.30 28.11
N SER A 555 21.85 -12.10 28.09
CA SER A 555 21.01 -12.16 29.29
C SER A 555 20.60 -13.62 29.59
N ARG A 556 21.18 -14.20 30.64
CA ARG A 556 20.89 -15.56 31.15
C ARG A 556 19.69 -15.55 32.10
N ALA A 557 18.57 -14.96 31.69
CA ALA A 557 17.40 -14.91 32.54
C ALA A 557 16.73 -16.31 32.65
N CYS A 558 16.57 -16.80 33.87
CA CYS A 558 15.91 -18.06 34.19
C CYS A 558 14.62 -17.78 34.98
N PHE A 559 13.48 -18.22 34.45
CA PHE A 559 12.17 -17.99 35.08
C PHE A 559 11.55 -19.31 35.53
N LYS A 560 10.78 -19.27 36.62
CA LYS A 560 10.05 -20.45 37.08
C LYS A 560 8.79 -20.64 36.25
N THR A 561 8.49 -21.88 35.87
CA THR A 561 7.28 -22.19 35.07
C THR A 561 5.98 -21.89 35.82
N CYS A 562 5.97 -21.86 37.15
CA CYS A 562 4.79 -21.47 37.94
C CYS A 562 4.33 -20.02 37.71
N ALA A 563 5.20 -19.15 37.16
CA ALA A 563 4.80 -17.80 36.74
C ALA A 563 3.69 -17.80 35.68
N PHE A 564 3.59 -18.87 34.90
CA PHE A 564 2.63 -19.03 33.81
C PHE A 564 1.32 -19.69 34.25
N GLU A 565 1.25 -20.25 35.46
CA GLU A 565 0.13 -21.08 35.93
C GLU A 565 -1.24 -20.39 35.84
N LYS A 566 -1.27 -19.07 36.09
CA LYS A 566 -2.50 -18.25 36.01
C LYS A 566 -2.82 -17.76 34.59
N MET A 567 -1.89 -17.85 33.63
CA MET A 567 -2.04 -17.33 32.27
C MET A 567 -2.74 -18.35 31.35
N LYS A 568 -3.95 -18.79 31.72
CA LYS A 568 -4.66 -19.91 31.08
C LYS A 568 -5.09 -19.67 29.63
N ASN A 569 -5.17 -18.41 29.20
CA ASN A 569 -5.55 -18.03 27.83
C ASN A 569 -4.33 -17.70 26.96
N LEU A 570 -3.11 -17.93 27.45
CA LEU A 570 -1.89 -17.69 26.69
C LEU A 570 -1.86 -18.59 25.46
N ARG A 571 -1.76 -17.97 24.29
CA ARG A 571 -1.77 -18.64 22.98
C ARG A 571 -0.56 -18.30 22.11
N LEU A 572 0.04 -17.13 22.31
CA LEU A 572 1.23 -16.67 21.58
C LEU A 572 2.39 -16.53 22.57
N LEU A 573 3.44 -17.33 22.40
CA LEU A 573 4.61 -17.30 23.28
C LEU A 573 5.89 -17.11 22.47
N GLN A 574 6.59 -16.00 22.70
CA GLN A 574 7.91 -15.75 22.16
C GLN A 574 8.92 -15.64 23.30
N LEU A 575 9.97 -16.45 23.26
CA LEU A 575 11.05 -16.50 24.23
C LEU A 575 12.38 -16.50 23.48
N ASP A 576 13.14 -15.42 23.59
CA ASP A 576 14.45 -15.32 22.97
C ASP A 576 15.53 -15.59 24.04
N HIS A 577 16.25 -16.71 23.91
CA HIS A 577 17.34 -17.16 24.79
C HIS A 577 17.02 -17.30 26.29
N ALA A 578 15.73 -17.36 26.66
CA ALA A 578 15.29 -17.53 28.03
C ALA A 578 15.23 -19.00 28.46
N GLN A 579 15.59 -19.27 29.72
CA GLN A 579 15.45 -20.59 30.32
C GLN A 579 14.24 -20.63 31.24
N LEU A 580 13.44 -21.70 31.12
CA LEU A 580 12.33 -21.97 32.02
C LEU A 580 12.68 -23.15 32.91
N ALA A 581 12.57 -22.98 34.23
CA ALA A 581 12.85 -24.00 35.23
C ALA A 581 11.55 -24.46 35.93
N GLY A 582 11.38 -25.76 36.07
CA GLY A 582 10.21 -26.37 36.73
C GLY A 582 9.36 -27.21 35.78
N ASN A 583 8.11 -27.44 36.17
CA ASN A 583 7.18 -28.28 35.42
C ASN A 583 6.51 -27.48 34.28
N TYR A 584 6.61 -27.96 33.04
CA TYR A 584 6.02 -27.32 31.87
C TYR A 584 4.49 -27.48 31.80
N CYS A 585 3.87 -28.28 32.68
CA CYS A 585 2.41 -28.38 32.79
C CYS A 585 1.73 -27.07 33.20
N TYR A 586 2.50 -26.11 33.75
CA TYR A 586 2.01 -24.78 34.09
C TYR A 586 1.87 -23.84 32.88
N LEU A 587 2.40 -24.22 31.71
CA LEU A 587 2.14 -23.50 30.47
C LEU A 587 0.71 -23.77 29.99
N SER A 588 0.13 -22.75 29.36
CA SER A 588 -1.23 -22.81 28.83
C SER A 588 -1.39 -23.95 27.83
N LYS A 589 -2.52 -24.67 27.93
CA LYS A 589 -2.91 -25.69 26.95
C LYS A 589 -3.41 -25.08 25.64
N GLN A 590 -3.74 -23.78 25.63
CA GLN A 590 -4.24 -23.05 24.46
C GLN A 590 -3.12 -22.49 23.56
N LEU A 591 -1.86 -22.88 23.78
CA LEU A 591 -0.72 -22.43 22.98
C LEU A 591 -0.90 -22.83 21.51
N LYS A 592 -0.83 -21.85 20.61
CA LYS A 592 -0.95 -22.03 19.15
C LYS A 592 0.36 -21.73 18.43
N TRP A 593 1.12 -20.79 18.98
CA TRP A 593 2.42 -20.41 18.44
C TRP A 593 3.45 -20.30 19.56
N ILE A 594 4.56 -21.01 19.36
CA ILE A 594 5.71 -20.96 20.24
C ILE A 594 6.93 -20.60 19.39
N CYS A 595 7.57 -19.47 19.68
CA CYS A 595 8.85 -19.08 19.13
C CYS A 595 9.86 -19.04 20.26
N TRP A 596 10.64 -20.10 20.41
CA TRP A 596 11.59 -20.27 21.49
C TRP A 596 13.01 -20.38 20.95
N GLN A 597 13.63 -19.23 20.73
CA GLN A 597 14.99 -19.18 20.21
C GLN A 597 16.00 -19.51 21.31
N GLY A 598 17.04 -20.28 20.99
CA GLY A 598 18.06 -20.64 21.97
C GLY A 598 17.59 -21.64 23.02
N PHE A 599 16.61 -22.50 22.68
CA PHE A 599 16.12 -23.54 23.57
C PHE A 599 17.26 -24.46 24.04
N ARG A 600 17.47 -24.55 25.36
CA ARG A 600 18.69 -25.17 25.93
C ARG A 600 18.57 -26.64 26.32
N SER A 601 17.36 -27.19 26.33
CA SER A 601 17.19 -28.61 26.65
C SER A 601 17.65 -29.47 25.48
N LYS A 602 18.19 -30.64 25.79
CA LYS A 602 18.59 -31.65 24.79
C LYS A 602 17.40 -32.25 24.05
N TYR A 603 16.24 -32.25 24.70
CA TYR A 603 14.99 -32.82 24.20
C TYR A 603 13.81 -31.91 24.56
N ILE A 604 12.71 -32.02 23.81
CA ILE A 604 11.45 -31.38 24.18
C ILE A 604 10.84 -32.15 25.36
N PRO A 605 10.56 -31.48 26.50
CA PRO A 605 10.00 -32.12 27.69
C PRO A 605 8.63 -32.75 27.44
N ASN A 606 8.44 -34.00 27.88
CA ASN A 606 7.17 -34.74 27.70
C ASN A 606 5.95 -34.04 28.35
N ASN A 607 6.16 -33.29 29.41
CA ASN A 607 5.14 -32.52 30.14
C ASN A 607 4.75 -31.18 29.48
N LEU A 608 5.38 -30.77 28.37
CA LEU A 608 5.01 -29.57 27.62
C LEU A 608 3.81 -29.84 26.72
N TYR A 609 2.63 -29.29 26.99
CA TYR A 609 1.44 -29.51 26.16
C TYR A 609 1.57 -28.83 24.78
N LEU A 610 1.42 -29.60 23.70
CA LEU A 610 1.66 -29.15 22.31
C LEU A 610 0.52 -29.53 21.35
N GLU A 611 -0.59 -30.11 21.84
CA GLU A 611 -1.65 -30.66 20.98
C GLU A 611 -2.31 -29.60 20.09
N ASP A 612 -2.47 -28.36 20.58
CA ASP A 612 -3.09 -27.25 19.85
C ASP A 612 -2.08 -26.34 19.13
N VAL A 613 -0.79 -26.68 19.18
CA VAL A 613 0.28 -25.86 18.59
C VAL A 613 0.30 -26.04 17.07
N ILE A 614 0.23 -24.93 16.34
CA ILE A 614 0.23 -24.88 14.88
C ILE A 614 1.64 -24.65 14.35
N ALA A 615 2.40 -23.77 15.01
CA ALA A 615 3.76 -23.45 14.63
C ALA A 615 4.70 -23.43 15.82
N PHE A 616 5.80 -24.17 15.69
CA PHE A 616 6.85 -24.28 16.69
C PHE A 616 8.19 -23.88 16.07
N ASP A 617 8.70 -22.71 16.45
CA ASP A 617 9.99 -22.16 16.01
C ASP A 617 11.01 -22.30 17.14
N LEU A 618 11.99 -23.18 16.94
CA LEU A 618 13.05 -23.58 17.87
C LEU A 618 14.43 -23.28 17.27
N LYS A 619 14.57 -22.13 16.61
CA LYS A 619 15.86 -21.69 16.06
C LYS A 619 16.96 -21.64 17.11
N HIS A 620 18.18 -21.96 16.69
CA HIS A 620 19.37 -21.94 17.54
C HIS A 620 19.24 -22.83 18.78
N SER A 621 18.48 -23.93 18.70
CA SER A 621 18.31 -24.83 19.84
C SER A 621 19.52 -25.73 20.06
N HIS A 622 19.66 -26.20 21.29
CA HIS A 622 20.61 -27.23 21.73
C HIS A 622 19.98 -28.63 21.73
N LEU A 623 18.91 -28.82 20.95
CA LEU A 623 18.27 -30.11 20.81
C LEU A 623 19.24 -31.10 20.17
N GLN A 624 19.33 -32.29 20.75
CA GLN A 624 20.05 -33.44 20.19
C GLN A 624 19.08 -34.34 19.42
N LEU A 625 17.96 -34.68 20.07
CA LEU A 625 16.80 -35.35 19.47
C LEU A 625 15.55 -34.52 19.77
N LEU A 626 14.50 -34.67 18.96
CA LEU A 626 13.25 -33.94 19.20
C LEU A 626 12.57 -34.39 20.51
N TRP A 627 12.54 -35.70 20.75
CA TRP A 627 11.92 -36.32 21.92
C TRP A 627 12.96 -37.08 22.76
N GLU A 628 12.74 -37.16 24.07
CA GLU A 628 13.57 -37.98 24.95
C GLU A 628 13.18 -39.46 24.78
N GLU A 629 14.12 -40.32 24.39
CA GLU A 629 13.92 -41.77 24.43
C GLU A 629 13.86 -42.23 25.90
N PRO A 630 12.82 -42.98 26.32
CA PRO A 630 12.80 -43.56 27.66
C PRO A 630 13.98 -44.51 27.86
N GLN A 631 14.75 -44.32 28.94
CA GLN A 631 15.94 -45.15 29.27
C GLN A 631 15.67 -46.66 29.39
N VAL A 632 14.40 -47.08 29.40
CA VAL A 632 13.97 -48.50 29.52
C VAL A 632 14.28 -49.32 28.25
N LEU A 633 14.64 -48.69 27.12
CA LEU A 633 14.70 -49.36 25.81
C LEU A 633 16.07 -49.91 25.39
N GLN A 634 17.14 -49.69 26.16
CA GLN A 634 18.46 -50.23 25.77
C GLN A 634 18.52 -51.76 25.86
N TRP A 635 17.74 -52.39 26.75
CA TRP A 635 17.65 -53.86 26.87
C TRP A 635 16.53 -54.46 26.02
N LEU A 636 15.50 -53.70 25.64
CA LEU A 636 14.36 -54.18 24.84
C LEU A 636 14.63 -54.14 23.32
N LYS A 637 15.65 -53.40 22.84
CA LYS A 637 16.13 -53.51 21.45
C LYS A 637 16.60 -54.94 21.10
N ILE A 638 16.98 -55.76 22.10
CA ILE A 638 17.41 -57.16 21.91
C ILE A 638 16.24 -58.12 21.66
N PHE A 639 15.01 -57.79 22.09
CA PHE A 639 13.88 -58.74 22.11
C PHE A 639 12.75 -58.44 21.12
N ASN A 640 12.88 -57.44 20.26
CA ASN A 640 11.90 -57.18 19.18
C ASN A 640 10.44 -57.01 19.68
N VAL A 641 10.24 -56.48 20.89
CA VAL A 641 8.90 -56.21 21.45
C VAL A 641 8.53 -54.75 21.20
N ARG A 642 8.06 -54.45 19.98
CA ARG A 642 7.60 -53.12 19.54
C ARG A 642 6.20 -52.74 20.09
N LEU A 643 5.55 -53.63 20.85
CA LEU A 643 4.13 -53.58 21.21
C LEU A 643 3.79 -52.92 22.57
N LEU A 644 4.77 -52.40 23.32
CA LEU A 644 4.53 -51.70 24.59
C LEU A 644 4.78 -50.19 24.51
N TRP A 645 4.57 -49.59 23.34
CA TRP A 645 4.56 -48.12 23.24
C TRP A 645 3.23 -47.58 23.77
N LYS A 646 3.19 -47.10 25.02
CA LYS A 646 2.16 -46.13 25.44
C LYS A 646 2.52 -44.78 24.84
N ASN A 647 2.02 -44.57 23.62
CA ASN A 647 1.88 -43.32 22.84
C ASN A 647 3.13 -42.41 22.72
N PRO A 648 3.80 -42.38 21.55
CA PRO A 648 4.56 -41.18 21.19
C PRO A 648 3.58 -40.00 21.14
N LYS A 649 4.04 -38.82 21.54
CA LYS A 649 3.19 -37.63 21.58
C LYS A 649 2.87 -37.18 20.14
N VAL A 650 1.73 -37.61 19.61
CA VAL A 650 1.29 -37.25 18.27
C VAL A 650 0.76 -35.81 18.26
N LEU A 651 1.38 -34.93 17.46
CA LEU A 651 1.01 -33.53 17.32
C LEU A 651 0.10 -33.35 16.09
N TRP A 652 -1.20 -33.58 16.29
CA TRP A 652 -2.20 -33.54 15.23
C TRP A 652 -2.42 -32.16 14.59
N ASN A 653 -2.05 -31.06 15.26
CA ASN A 653 -2.29 -29.71 14.75
C ASN A 653 -1.02 -29.00 14.27
N LEU A 654 0.17 -29.58 14.49
CA LEU A 654 1.43 -28.91 14.16
C LEU A 654 1.63 -28.89 12.65
N LYS A 655 1.57 -27.71 12.05
CA LYS A 655 1.79 -27.47 10.63
C LYS A 655 3.20 -27.02 10.31
N ILE A 656 3.84 -26.25 11.20
CA ILE A 656 5.13 -25.63 10.94
C ILE A 656 6.11 -25.95 12.06
N LEU A 657 7.23 -26.59 11.71
CA LEU A 657 8.33 -26.85 12.63
C LEU A 657 9.62 -26.23 12.08
N ASN A 658 10.25 -25.37 12.86
CA ASN A 658 11.52 -24.75 12.50
C ASN A 658 12.60 -25.11 13.52
N LEU A 659 13.61 -25.85 13.09
CA LEU A 659 14.76 -26.25 13.91
C LEU A 659 16.07 -25.67 13.37
N SER A 660 16.00 -24.60 12.56
CA SER A 660 17.19 -24.03 11.92
C SER A 660 18.25 -23.59 12.94
N HIS A 661 19.52 -23.70 12.56
CA HIS A 661 20.68 -23.35 13.36
C HIS A 661 20.86 -24.20 14.63
N SER A 662 20.23 -25.37 14.69
CA SER A 662 20.35 -26.30 15.81
C SER A 662 21.60 -27.15 15.63
N LYS A 663 22.70 -26.69 16.22
CA LYS A 663 24.04 -27.27 16.00
C LYS A 663 24.19 -28.68 16.55
N ASP A 664 23.43 -29.02 17.58
CA ASP A 664 23.53 -30.27 18.32
C ASP A 664 22.57 -31.36 17.80
N LEU A 665 21.67 -31.02 16.86
CA LEU A 665 20.62 -31.92 16.35
C LEU A 665 21.25 -33.04 15.52
N THR A 666 21.13 -34.29 15.96
CA THR A 666 21.75 -35.46 15.32
C THR A 666 20.80 -36.23 14.40
N GLU A 667 19.48 -36.13 14.64
CA GLU A 667 18.48 -36.90 13.89
C GLU A 667 17.26 -36.04 13.53
N THR A 668 16.55 -36.44 12.46
CA THR A 668 15.26 -35.86 12.10
C THR A 668 14.14 -36.33 13.03
N PRO A 669 13.08 -35.55 13.23
CA PRO A 669 11.94 -36.00 14.03
C PRO A 669 11.18 -37.13 13.35
N ASP A 670 10.57 -38.02 14.15
CA ASP A 670 9.68 -39.07 13.65
C ASP A 670 8.38 -38.45 13.11
N PHE A 671 8.21 -38.48 11.78
CA PHE A 671 7.06 -37.91 11.09
C PHE A 671 5.75 -38.63 11.40
N SER A 672 5.78 -39.88 11.85
CA SER A 672 4.55 -40.58 12.30
C SER A 672 3.90 -39.87 13.50
N THR A 673 4.69 -39.09 14.25
CA THR A 673 4.23 -38.28 15.37
C THR A 673 3.76 -36.89 14.94
N LEU A 674 3.90 -36.49 13.67
CA LEU A 674 3.59 -35.16 13.14
C LEU A 674 2.69 -35.21 11.89
N PRO A 675 1.47 -35.77 11.99
CA PRO A 675 0.64 -36.13 10.82
C PRO A 675 0.11 -34.92 10.01
N SER A 676 0.07 -33.73 10.60
CA SER A 676 -0.41 -32.50 9.95
C SER A 676 0.70 -31.52 9.57
N LEU A 677 1.96 -31.95 9.63
CA LEU A 677 3.10 -31.10 9.32
C LEU A 677 3.08 -30.73 7.84
N GLU A 678 3.08 -29.43 7.54
CA GLU A 678 3.11 -28.89 6.18
C GLU A 678 4.51 -28.33 5.84
N LYS A 679 5.24 -27.83 6.84
CA LYS A 679 6.54 -27.17 6.64
C LYS A 679 7.55 -27.53 7.72
N LEU A 680 8.68 -28.12 7.30
CA LEU A 680 9.85 -28.38 8.15
C LEU A 680 11.04 -27.57 7.66
N ILE A 681 11.68 -26.81 8.56
CA ILE A 681 12.83 -25.94 8.22
C ILE A 681 14.07 -26.39 9.01
N LEU A 682 15.08 -26.88 8.28
CA LEU A 682 16.36 -27.39 8.80
C LEU A 682 17.53 -26.68 8.09
N LYS A 683 17.69 -25.39 8.33
CA LYS A 683 18.83 -24.62 7.81
C LYS A 683 19.98 -24.64 8.80
N ASP A 684 21.20 -24.98 8.40
CA ASP A 684 22.42 -24.88 9.24
C ASP A 684 22.40 -25.69 10.56
N CYS A 685 22.07 -26.99 10.50
CA CYS A 685 22.11 -27.95 11.62
C CYS A 685 23.27 -28.99 11.46
N PRO A 686 24.54 -28.60 11.62
CA PRO A 686 25.72 -29.38 11.17
C PRO A 686 25.84 -30.82 11.68
N SER A 687 25.34 -31.11 12.90
CA SER A 687 25.44 -32.46 13.47
C SER A 687 24.55 -33.49 12.79
N LEU A 688 23.50 -33.06 12.08
CA LEU A 688 22.62 -33.94 11.31
C LEU A 688 23.40 -34.66 10.21
N CYS A 689 24.40 -33.99 9.61
CA CYS A 689 25.25 -34.56 8.56
C CYS A 689 26.34 -35.49 9.10
N LYS A 690 26.83 -35.28 10.33
CA LYS A 690 27.90 -36.12 10.93
C LYS A 690 27.38 -37.50 11.35
N GLY A 691 26.13 -37.57 11.84
CA GLY A 691 25.47 -38.85 12.13
C GLY A 691 25.28 -39.71 10.88
N MET A 692 25.05 -39.08 9.72
CA MET A 692 24.90 -39.77 8.43
C MET A 692 26.19 -40.35 7.85
N ALA A 693 27.36 -39.92 8.31
CA ALA A 693 28.66 -40.27 7.73
C ALA A 693 29.45 -41.35 8.52
N THR A 694 28.99 -41.76 9.70
CA THR A 694 29.81 -42.53 10.67
C THR A 694 29.27 -43.93 11.00
N SER A 695 28.33 -44.45 10.21
CA SER A 695 27.66 -45.71 10.49
C SER A 695 27.61 -46.58 9.24
N GLU A 696 28.37 -47.67 9.25
CA GLU A 696 28.34 -48.75 8.24
C GLU A 696 27.03 -49.58 8.29
N SER A 697 26.02 -49.15 9.05
CA SER A 697 24.66 -49.72 9.06
C SER A 697 23.61 -48.65 9.38
N CYS A 698 23.67 -47.50 8.70
CA CYS A 698 22.73 -46.42 8.94
C CYS A 698 21.45 -46.63 8.12
N ASP A 699 20.45 -47.25 8.75
CA ASP A 699 19.05 -47.16 8.34
C ASP A 699 18.63 -45.69 8.46
N VAL A 700 18.71 -44.96 7.34
CA VAL A 700 18.16 -43.62 7.21
C VAL A 700 16.67 -43.79 6.99
N PHE A 701 15.85 -43.63 8.03
CA PHE A 701 14.38 -43.56 7.89
C PHE A 701 13.98 -42.30 7.10
N LEU A 702 14.19 -42.34 5.78
CA LEU A 702 13.47 -41.55 4.82
C LEU A 702 11.99 -41.96 4.93
N PRO A 703 11.03 -41.17 4.41
CA PRO A 703 9.63 -41.60 4.31
C PRO A 703 9.43 -42.90 3.48
N GLY A 704 10.51 -43.52 3.01
CA GLY A 704 10.60 -44.68 2.13
C GLY A 704 11.02 -46.01 2.77
N ASP A 705 11.49 -46.07 4.02
CA ASP A 705 12.05 -47.34 4.58
C ASP A 705 11.00 -48.43 4.87
N ASN A 706 9.73 -48.12 4.61
CA ASN A 706 8.62 -49.08 4.62
C ASN A 706 8.01 -49.32 3.21
N TYR A 707 8.60 -48.79 2.13
CA TYR A 707 8.15 -49.09 0.77
C TYR A 707 8.76 -50.40 0.28
N PRO A 708 8.00 -51.24 -0.43
CA PRO A 708 8.57 -52.39 -1.10
C PRO A 708 9.68 -51.95 -2.07
N ASP A 709 10.79 -52.70 -2.12
CA ASP A 709 11.96 -52.44 -2.98
C ASP A 709 11.59 -52.23 -4.47
N TRP A 710 10.43 -52.70 -4.91
CA TRP A 710 9.93 -52.56 -6.29
C TRP A 710 9.24 -51.21 -6.60
N LEU A 711 9.12 -50.30 -5.62
CA LEU A 711 8.55 -48.94 -5.81
C LEU A 711 9.59 -47.81 -5.62
N ALA A 712 10.84 -48.16 -5.32
CA ALA A 712 11.94 -47.22 -5.13
C ALA A 712 13.01 -47.41 -6.22
N TYR A 713 13.24 -46.37 -7.02
CA TYR A 713 14.22 -46.37 -8.11
C TYR A 713 15.33 -45.38 -7.78
N MET A 714 16.59 -45.82 -7.82
CA MET A 714 17.73 -45.00 -7.46
C MET A 714 18.84 -45.12 -8.51
N ASP A 715 19.45 -44.00 -8.86
CA ASP A 715 20.60 -43.98 -9.77
C ASP A 715 21.63 -42.93 -9.34
N GLU A 716 22.89 -43.15 -9.73
CA GLU A 716 23.99 -42.21 -9.47
C GLU A 716 24.00 -41.09 -10.52
N GLY A 717 24.05 -39.85 -10.05
CA GLY A 717 24.04 -38.67 -10.93
C GLY A 717 22.66 -38.02 -11.08
N TYR A 718 22.45 -37.36 -12.21
CA TYR A 718 21.39 -36.36 -12.43
C TYR A 718 20.11 -36.90 -13.07
N SER A 719 20.08 -38.18 -13.43
CA SER A 719 18.89 -38.83 -13.95
C SER A 719 18.58 -40.11 -13.19
N VAL A 720 17.36 -40.59 -13.34
CA VAL A 720 16.92 -41.90 -12.86
C VAL A 720 15.96 -42.50 -13.86
N TYR A 721 16.25 -43.73 -14.28
CA TYR A 721 15.46 -44.50 -15.22
C TYR A 721 14.61 -45.54 -14.48
N PHE A 722 13.33 -45.65 -14.84
CA PHE A 722 12.44 -46.66 -14.29
C PHE A 722 11.33 -47.05 -15.28
N THR A 723 10.71 -48.21 -15.02
CA THR A 723 9.51 -48.65 -15.75
C THR A 723 8.30 -48.53 -14.81
N VAL A 724 7.22 -47.91 -15.27
CA VAL A 724 5.99 -47.79 -14.49
C VAL A 724 5.37 -49.19 -14.32
N PRO A 725 5.13 -49.68 -13.10
CA PRO A 725 4.60 -51.03 -12.89
C PRO A 725 3.23 -51.26 -13.56
N ASP A 726 3.03 -52.43 -14.19
CA ASP A 726 1.84 -52.79 -14.98
C ASP A 726 0.51 -52.78 -14.19
N TYR A 727 0.60 -52.84 -12.85
CA TYR A 727 -0.56 -52.94 -11.94
C TYR A 727 -0.74 -51.69 -11.05
N CYS A 728 -0.05 -50.58 -11.35
CA CYS A 728 -0.06 -49.39 -10.51
C CYS A 728 -1.05 -48.30 -10.99
N GLY A 729 -2.09 -48.05 -10.20
CA GLY A 729 -2.80 -46.77 -10.23
C GLY A 729 -1.97 -45.70 -9.51
N MET A 730 -1.06 -45.02 -10.23
CA MET A 730 -0.16 -44.02 -9.63
C MET A 730 -0.95 -42.89 -8.96
N LYS A 731 -0.78 -42.73 -7.65
CA LYS A 731 -1.38 -41.63 -6.86
C LYS A 731 -0.43 -40.46 -6.65
N GLY A 732 0.88 -40.70 -6.72
CA GLY A 732 1.90 -39.68 -6.57
C GLY A 732 3.31 -40.20 -6.82
N MET A 733 4.27 -39.29 -6.84
CA MET A 733 5.68 -39.57 -7.06
C MET A 733 6.53 -38.65 -6.20
N THR A 734 7.56 -39.18 -5.54
CA THR A 734 8.53 -38.40 -4.76
C THR A 734 9.89 -38.44 -5.42
N LEU A 735 10.52 -37.28 -5.61
CA LEU A 735 11.85 -37.13 -6.20
C LEU A 735 12.82 -36.61 -5.14
N CYS A 736 13.88 -37.37 -4.89
CA CYS A 736 14.96 -37.03 -3.97
C CYS A 736 16.26 -36.83 -4.75
N VAL A 737 16.97 -35.73 -4.48
CA VAL A 737 18.20 -35.38 -5.20
C VAL A 737 19.29 -34.97 -4.21
N VAL A 738 20.42 -35.65 -4.30
CA VAL A 738 21.63 -35.41 -3.50
C VAL A 738 22.66 -34.73 -4.38
N TYR A 739 23.23 -33.61 -3.95
CA TYR A 739 24.24 -32.87 -4.72
C TYR A 739 25.31 -32.26 -3.81
N ILE A 740 26.34 -31.65 -4.38
CA ILE A 740 27.42 -30.96 -3.66
C ILE A 740 27.49 -29.51 -4.15
N SER A 741 27.61 -28.55 -3.23
CA SER A 741 27.78 -27.11 -3.50
C SER A 741 29.07 -26.55 -2.89
N THR A 742 29.65 -25.52 -3.51
CA THR A 742 30.71 -24.70 -2.90
C THR A 742 30.12 -23.61 -1.96
N PRO A 743 30.88 -23.10 -0.97
CA PRO A 743 30.37 -22.12 0.01
C PRO A 743 29.98 -20.75 -0.55
N GLU A 744 30.49 -20.39 -1.73
CA GLU A 744 30.30 -19.07 -2.35
C GLU A 744 28.97 -18.95 -3.12
N ILE A 745 28.27 -20.06 -3.36
CA ILE A 745 27.00 -20.08 -4.07
C ILE A 745 25.87 -20.24 -3.05
N MET A 746 25.19 -19.13 -2.75
CA MET A 746 23.96 -19.18 -1.97
C MET A 746 22.88 -19.92 -2.77
N ALA A 747 22.41 -21.06 -2.26
CA ALA A 747 21.37 -21.92 -2.85
C ALA A 747 19.97 -21.26 -2.96
N THR A 748 19.89 -19.93 -2.99
CA THR A 748 18.67 -19.17 -3.24
C THR A 748 18.52 -18.76 -4.71
N GLU A 749 19.48 -19.08 -5.58
CA GLU A 749 19.42 -18.71 -7.03
C GLU A 749 19.67 -19.88 -8.01
N SER A 750 19.72 -21.13 -7.55
CA SER A 750 19.86 -22.27 -8.47
C SER A 750 18.49 -22.70 -8.99
N LEU A 751 18.11 -22.22 -10.17
CA LEU A 751 16.98 -22.73 -10.96
C LEU A 751 17.03 -24.26 -11.03
N VAL A 752 15.99 -24.94 -10.58
CA VAL A 752 15.83 -26.40 -10.74
C VAL A 752 14.85 -26.64 -11.88
N SER A 753 15.33 -27.32 -12.93
CA SER A 753 14.47 -27.81 -14.01
C SER A 753 14.36 -29.32 -13.89
N VAL A 754 13.14 -29.83 -13.80
CA VAL A 754 12.88 -31.27 -13.87
C VAL A 754 12.39 -31.60 -15.28
N LEU A 755 13.06 -32.54 -15.93
CA LEU A 755 12.70 -33.08 -17.23
C LEU A 755 12.16 -34.49 -17.02
N ILE A 756 10.95 -34.78 -17.50
CA ILE A 756 10.38 -36.12 -17.49
C ILE A 756 10.30 -36.59 -18.93
N VAL A 757 11.05 -37.63 -19.28
CA VAL A 757 11.08 -38.23 -20.61
C VAL A 757 10.39 -39.58 -20.54
N ASN A 758 9.30 -39.74 -21.27
CA ASN A 758 8.66 -41.03 -21.47
C ASN A 758 9.08 -41.58 -22.84
N TYR A 759 9.93 -42.60 -22.85
CA TYR A 759 10.44 -43.22 -24.08
C TYR A 759 9.40 -44.08 -24.79
N THR A 760 8.39 -44.57 -24.08
CA THR A 760 7.33 -45.43 -24.65
C THR A 760 6.32 -44.60 -25.43
N LYS A 761 5.99 -43.41 -24.91
CA LYS A 761 5.05 -42.47 -25.55
C LYS A 761 5.74 -41.37 -26.35
N CYS A 762 7.07 -41.32 -26.35
CA CYS A 762 7.89 -40.27 -26.98
C CYS A 762 7.51 -38.84 -26.53
N THR A 763 7.17 -38.66 -25.25
CA THR A 763 6.78 -37.36 -24.69
C THR A 763 7.85 -36.81 -23.77
N ILE A 764 8.08 -35.49 -23.84
CA ILE A 764 9.04 -34.78 -23.00
C ILE A 764 8.31 -33.66 -22.26
N GLN A 765 8.41 -33.65 -20.94
CA GLN A 765 7.84 -32.60 -20.09
C GLN A 765 8.95 -31.82 -19.39
N ILE A 766 8.92 -30.49 -19.52
CA ILE A 766 9.91 -29.60 -18.90
C ILE A 766 9.19 -28.75 -17.86
N HIS A 767 9.66 -28.82 -16.61
CA HIS A 767 9.14 -28.00 -15.53
C HIS A 767 10.25 -27.12 -14.95
N LYS A 768 10.18 -25.81 -15.19
CA LYS A 768 11.12 -24.79 -14.69
C LYS A 768 10.47 -23.96 -13.58
N ARG A 769 11.09 -23.85 -12.40
CA ARG A 769 10.64 -22.92 -11.33
C ARG A 769 11.82 -22.31 -10.56
N ASP A 770 11.62 -21.07 -10.10
CA ASP A 770 12.62 -20.23 -9.41
C ASP A 770 12.89 -20.66 -7.96
N THR A 771 12.10 -21.60 -7.42
CA THR A 771 12.24 -22.12 -6.05
C THR A 771 11.76 -23.58 -5.95
N VAL A 772 12.24 -24.26 -4.91
CA VAL A 772 11.94 -25.65 -4.53
C VAL A 772 10.49 -25.73 -4.05
N ILE A 773 9.59 -26.26 -4.88
CA ILE A 773 8.14 -26.30 -4.59
C ILE A 773 7.55 -27.64 -5.04
N SER A 774 6.49 -28.08 -4.35
CA SER A 774 5.59 -29.13 -4.82
C SER A 774 4.74 -28.71 -6.02
N PHE A 775 4.49 -29.62 -6.96
CA PHE A 775 3.57 -29.35 -8.07
C PHE A 775 2.13 -29.19 -7.55
N ASN A 776 1.37 -28.24 -8.11
CA ASN A 776 -0.03 -28.08 -7.75
C ASN A 776 -0.88 -29.19 -8.41
N ASP A 777 -2.15 -29.34 -8.00
CA ASP A 777 -3.01 -30.43 -8.49
C ASP A 777 -3.19 -30.40 -10.03
N VAL A 778 -3.12 -29.22 -10.67
CA VAL A 778 -3.24 -29.06 -12.13
C VAL A 778 -1.98 -29.55 -12.85
N ASP A 779 -0.81 -29.19 -12.34
CA ASP A 779 0.48 -29.64 -12.88
C ASP A 779 0.62 -31.17 -12.78
N TRP A 780 0.18 -31.78 -11.67
CA TRP A 780 0.23 -33.23 -11.47
C TRP A 780 -0.69 -33.98 -12.45
N GLN A 781 -1.89 -33.45 -12.73
CA GLN A 781 -2.77 -34.00 -13.78
C GLN A 781 -2.11 -33.95 -15.17
N GLY A 782 -1.33 -32.91 -15.44
CA GLY A 782 -0.49 -32.82 -16.64
C GLY A 782 0.59 -33.91 -16.69
N ILE A 783 1.25 -34.21 -15.58
CA ILE A 783 2.29 -35.24 -15.52
C ILE A 783 1.70 -36.65 -15.70
N ILE A 784 0.68 -37.01 -14.90
CA ILE A 784 0.13 -38.37 -14.90
C ILE A 784 -0.61 -38.72 -16.19
N SER A 785 -1.21 -37.74 -16.89
CA SER A 785 -1.83 -37.99 -18.20
C SER A 785 -0.85 -38.52 -19.26
N HIS A 786 0.45 -38.34 -19.04
CA HIS A 786 1.52 -38.79 -19.92
C HIS A 786 2.26 -40.02 -19.38
N LEU A 787 1.83 -40.60 -18.26
CA LEU A 787 2.43 -41.78 -17.63
C LEU A 787 1.37 -42.89 -17.52
N GLY A 788 1.67 -44.08 -18.00
CA GLY A 788 0.80 -45.25 -17.94
C GLY A 788 1.56 -46.52 -17.56
N PRO A 789 0.85 -47.60 -17.20
CA PRO A 789 1.47 -48.87 -16.84
C PRO A 789 2.34 -49.39 -18.00
N GLY A 790 3.55 -49.86 -17.69
CA GLY A 790 4.53 -50.37 -18.65
C GLY A 790 5.38 -49.28 -19.34
N ASP A 791 5.12 -48.00 -19.08
CA ASP A 791 5.90 -46.91 -19.68
C ASP A 791 7.33 -46.86 -19.14
N LYS A 792 8.29 -46.75 -20.05
CA LYS A 792 9.72 -46.50 -19.76
C LYS A 792 9.97 -45.00 -19.59
N VAL A 793 10.33 -44.58 -18.39
CA VAL A 793 10.43 -43.18 -17.99
C VAL A 793 11.82 -42.88 -17.45
N GLU A 794 12.37 -41.75 -17.83
CA GLU A 794 13.59 -41.19 -17.22
C GLU A 794 13.35 -39.76 -16.77
N ILE A 795 13.73 -39.49 -15.53
CA ILE A 795 13.62 -38.17 -14.94
C ILE A 795 15.01 -37.58 -14.84
N PHE A 796 15.23 -36.41 -15.45
CA PHE A 796 16.46 -35.64 -15.30
C PHE A 796 16.23 -34.44 -14.41
N VAL A 797 17.21 -34.15 -13.57
CA VAL A 797 17.25 -32.97 -12.72
C VAL A 797 18.40 -32.09 -13.15
N ILE A 798 18.08 -30.85 -13.52
CA ILE A 798 19.05 -29.87 -13.99
C ILE A 798 19.07 -28.73 -12.98
N PHE A 799 20.26 -28.40 -12.46
CA PHE A 799 20.49 -27.22 -11.63
C PHE A 799 21.22 -26.13 -12.41
N GLY A 800 21.05 -24.87 -11.98
CA GLY A 800 21.92 -23.76 -12.38
C GLY A 800 23.40 -23.99 -12.01
N ASN A 801 24.31 -23.24 -12.65
CA ASN A 801 25.76 -23.43 -12.58
C ASN A 801 26.32 -23.61 -11.15
N GLY A 802 27.18 -24.62 -10.96
CA GLY A 802 27.99 -24.79 -9.75
C GLY A 802 27.59 -25.90 -8.78
N LEU A 803 26.56 -26.70 -9.10
CA LEU A 803 26.13 -27.86 -8.30
C LEU A 803 26.50 -29.18 -9.00
N VAL A 804 27.06 -30.14 -8.24
CA VAL A 804 27.37 -31.50 -8.74
C VAL A 804 26.40 -32.50 -8.13
N ILE A 805 25.49 -33.06 -8.93
CA ILE A 805 24.54 -34.08 -8.47
C ILE A 805 25.28 -35.40 -8.24
N LYS A 806 25.03 -36.03 -7.08
CA LYS A 806 25.59 -37.32 -6.68
C LYS A 806 24.61 -38.47 -6.83
N LYS A 807 23.34 -38.25 -6.50
CA LYS A 807 22.34 -39.32 -6.51
C LYS A 807 20.95 -38.75 -6.76
N THR A 808 20.16 -39.46 -7.56
CA THR A 808 18.75 -39.16 -7.79
C THR A 808 17.91 -40.39 -7.43
N SER A 809 16.77 -40.19 -6.78
CA SER A 809 15.90 -41.29 -6.35
C SER A 809 14.43 -40.93 -6.55
N VAL A 810 13.65 -41.86 -7.07
CA VAL A 810 12.21 -41.74 -7.33
C VAL A 810 11.46 -42.81 -6.57
N TYR A 811 10.42 -42.39 -5.85
CA TYR A 811 9.51 -43.28 -5.15
C TYR A 811 8.11 -43.14 -5.75
N LEU A 812 7.52 -44.26 -6.17
CA LEU A 812 6.17 -44.30 -6.75
C LEU A 812 5.14 -44.68 -5.68
N MET A 813 4.01 -43.96 -5.64
CA MET A 813 2.88 -44.26 -4.75
C MET A 813 1.71 -44.85 -5.56
N CYS A 814 1.22 -46.05 -5.23
CA CYS A 814 0.16 -46.78 -5.97
C CYS A 814 -1.08 -47.09 -5.10
N ASP A 815 -2.22 -47.38 -5.73
CA ASP A 815 -3.48 -47.78 -5.07
C ASP A 815 -3.49 -49.22 -4.50
N GLU A 816 -4.24 -49.43 -3.41
CA GLU A 816 -4.12 -50.60 -2.50
C GLU A 816 -4.96 -51.84 -2.89
N SER A 817 -5.42 -52.00 -4.13
CA SER A 817 -6.20 -53.19 -4.51
C SER A 817 -5.32 -54.31 -5.07
N ILE A 818 -4.62 -55.05 -4.20
CA ILE A 818 -3.98 -56.31 -4.59
C ILE A 818 -4.34 -57.40 -3.58
N ASN A 819 -5.43 -58.12 -3.84
CA ASN A 819 -5.70 -59.42 -3.24
C ASN A 819 -5.39 -60.52 -4.28
N ARG A 820 -4.22 -61.14 -4.07
CA ARG A 820 -3.87 -62.57 -4.12
C ARG A 820 -3.94 -63.44 -5.40
N GLU A 821 -2.92 -64.32 -5.41
CA GLU A 821 -2.87 -65.74 -5.81
C GLU A 821 -2.59 -66.10 -7.29
N THR A 822 -1.36 -66.58 -7.53
CA THR A 822 -1.11 -67.89 -8.20
C THR A 822 0.33 -68.39 -7.90
N GLU A 823 0.43 -69.26 -6.87
CA GLU A 823 1.02 -70.63 -6.81
C GLU A 823 2.32 -71.06 -7.58
N PRO A 824 3.02 -72.17 -7.19
CA PRO A 824 4.17 -72.13 -6.27
C PRO A 824 5.44 -72.85 -6.80
N SER A 825 6.62 -72.52 -6.27
CA SER A 825 7.64 -73.56 -6.00
C SER A 825 8.69 -73.13 -4.96
N LEU A 826 8.69 -73.88 -3.85
CA LEU A 826 9.72 -74.15 -2.84
C LEU A 826 10.13 -73.03 -1.86
N GLU A 827 9.42 -73.08 -0.73
CA GLU A 827 9.60 -72.46 0.59
C GLU A 827 10.85 -72.98 1.37
N PRO A 828 11.29 -72.39 2.52
CA PRO A 828 10.40 -72.04 3.64
C PRO A 828 10.55 -70.64 4.28
N LYS A 829 9.38 -70.01 4.36
CA LYS A 829 8.72 -69.43 5.54
C LYS A 829 9.53 -68.48 6.45
N LYS A 830 9.26 -67.19 6.29
CA LYS A 830 9.03 -66.27 7.42
C LYS A 830 7.64 -65.65 7.30
N GLU A 831 6.96 -65.61 8.44
CA GLU A 831 5.56 -65.29 8.67
C GLU A 831 5.03 -64.09 7.86
N ILE A 832 3.92 -64.35 7.17
CA ILE A 832 3.03 -63.34 6.61
C ILE A 832 2.40 -62.57 7.78
N LYS A 833 2.84 -61.32 7.99
CA LYS A 833 2.15 -60.37 8.88
C LYS A 833 1.18 -59.55 8.05
N ASN A 834 -0.08 -59.54 8.48
CA ASN A 834 -1.15 -58.74 7.90
C ASN A 834 -0.74 -57.27 7.75
N TYR A 835 -0.69 -56.78 6.51
CA TYR A 835 -0.55 -55.36 6.21
C TYR A 835 -1.91 -54.69 6.37
N ALA A 836 -2.04 -53.91 7.45
CA ALA A 836 -3.07 -52.90 7.59
C ALA A 836 -2.35 -51.61 8.03
N PHE A 837 -1.62 -50.99 7.10
CA PHE A 837 -0.94 -49.71 7.33
C PHE A 837 -0.72 -48.99 5.98
N VAL A 838 -1.80 -48.47 5.43
CA VAL A 838 -1.77 -47.26 4.59
C VAL A 838 -2.27 -46.11 5.44
N ILE A 839 -1.87 -44.88 5.09
CA ILE A 839 -2.16 -43.56 5.69
C ILE A 839 -0.88 -43.03 6.41
N PHE A 840 -0.22 -41.89 6.12
CA PHE A 840 -0.58 -40.56 5.63
C PHE A 840 0.75 -39.87 5.20
N VAL A 841 0.93 -39.42 3.95
CA VAL A 841 1.98 -38.42 3.62
C VAL A 841 1.32 -37.32 2.79
N ASN A 842 0.80 -36.31 3.48
CA ASN A 842 0.25 -35.12 2.85
C ASN A 842 1.26 -33.97 3.01
N LYS A 843 1.67 -33.38 1.88
CA LYS A 843 2.24 -32.02 1.75
C LYS A 843 3.32 -31.60 2.77
N ILE A 844 4.37 -32.40 3.00
CA ILE A 844 5.54 -31.91 3.77
C ILE A 844 6.52 -31.22 2.82
N LEU A 845 6.71 -29.90 2.94
CA LEU A 845 7.85 -29.20 2.33
C LEU A 845 9.02 -29.21 3.33
N ILE A 846 10.02 -30.05 3.07
CA ILE A 846 11.28 -30.06 3.84
C ILE A 846 12.27 -29.11 3.16
N VAL A 847 12.51 -27.96 3.77
CA VAL A 847 13.59 -27.03 3.35
C VAL A 847 14.82 -27.36 4.18
N VAL A 848 15.64 -28.27 3.67
CA VAL A 848 16.99 -28.53 4.16
C VAL A 848 17.93 -27.60 3.42
N ALA A 849 18.60 -26.68 4.12
CA ALA A 849 19.62 -25.82 3.53
C ALA A 849 20.95 -26.13 4.21
N PHE A 850 21.64 -27.11 3.62
CA PHE A 850 23.08 -27.37 3.77
C PHE A 850 23.67 -27.36 2.37
N GLY A 851 24.99 -27.22 2.26
CA GLY A 851 25.69 -27.37 0.99
C GLY A 851 25.60 -28.78 0.34
N LEU A 852 24.56 -29.59 0.60
CA LEU A 852 24.44 -30.96 0.08
C LEU A 852 23.04 -31.57 -0.22
N PHE A 853 21.88 -30.97 0.14
CA PHE A 853 20.58 -31.67 -0.06
C PHE A 853 19.39 -30.76 -0.38
N LEU A 854 18.53 -31.20 -1.31
CA LEU A 854 17.27 -30.56 -1.72
C LEU A 854 16.21 -31.66 -1.93
N PHE A 855 14.99 -31.48 -1.40
CA PHE A 855 13.88 -32.43 -1.58
C PHE A 855 12.71 -31.78 -2.34
N LEU A 856 12.11 -32.48 -3.30
CA LEU A 856 10.93 -32.03 -4.07
C LEU A 856 9.79 -33.06 -3.92
N PHE A 857 8.62 -32.63 -3.44
CA PHE A 857 7.45 -33.51 -3.21
C PHE A 857 6.32 -33.22 -4.20
N ILE A 858 5.63 -34.23 -4.74
CA ILE A 858 4.46 -34.05 -5.64
C ILE A 858 3.27 -34.85 -5.11
N TYR A 859 2.14 -34.23 -4.71
CA TYR A 859 0.96 -34.99 -4.28
C TYR A 859 -0.43 -34.32 -4.41
N ARG A 860 -1.46 -35.17 -4.56
CA ARG A 860 -2.92 -34.94 -4.72
C ARG A 860 -3.66 -34.81 -3.38
N SER A 861 -4.55 -33.84 -3.22
CA SER A 861 -5.49 -33.81 -2.07
C SER A 861 -6.65 -34.80 -2.30
N VAL A 862 -6.82 -35.82 -1.45
CA VAL A 862 -8.05 -36.64 -1.41
C VAL A 862 -8.92 -36.19 -0.24
N VAL A 863 -10.04 -35.54 -0.55
CA VAL A 863 -11.10 -35.26 0.42
C VAL A 863 -12.00 -36.50 0.50
N PHE A 864 -12.05 -37.15 1.66
CA PHE A 864 -13.10 -38.13 1.94
C PHE A 864 -14.39 -37.41 2.37
N PRO A 865 -15.56 -37.78 1.85
CA PRO A 865 -16.83 -37.31 2.40
C PRO A 865 -17.02 -37.84 3.82
N ARG A 866 -17.53 -36.99 4.71
CA ARG A 866 -18.01 -37.38 6.05
C ARG A 866 -18.99 -38.55 5.89
N ARG A 867 -18.70 -39.69 6.53
CA ARG A 867 -19.75 -40.69 6.83
C ARG A 867 -20.55 -40.17 8.02
N GLU A 868 -21.69 -39.56 7.72
CA GLU A 868 -22.87 -39.72 8.55
C GLU A 868 -23.48 -41.11 8.25
N GLU A 869 -24.07 -41.72 9.29
CA GLU A 869 -24.86 -42.96 9.32
C GLU A 869 -24.15 -44.31 9.11
N LEU A 870 -23.82 -44.99 10.22
CA LEU A 870 -24.58 -46.12 10.80
C LEU A 870 -23.97 -46.54 12.15
#